data_AF-A0A8J7NTZ7-F1
#
_entry.id   AF-A0A8J7NTZ7-F1
#
_cell.length_a   1.000
_cell.length_b   1.000
_cell.length_c   1.000
_cell.angle_alpha   90.00
_cell.angle_beta   90.00
_cell.angle_gamma   90.00
#
_symmetry.space_group_name_H-M   'P 1'
#
loop_
_entity.id
_entity.type
_entity.pdbx_description
1 polymer ?
#
loop_
_entity_poly.entity_id
_entity_poly.type
_entity_poly.pdbx_seq_one_letter_code
_entity_poly.pdbx_strand_id
1 'polypeptide(L)'
;MSDAVLQQVGWDEGFAIPVANAENKALENELQKKQKEKTNLENRLSEYKDRIQAMTDHLKNVKQELLHTQALCRAREKETESEEHFRALAQREKGRLQQEIVQLENSLAALREKRNIQEARFTETHAHTNSTTEKLERLKCQLNWDQQTLEAWLEESAQKDEDSMAILKYAQQDEGKIKELTLRIEKMTVEANQKRKILDNELTETITAQIELDKTAEDFRQAHLERQELICQWENTIEQMKKRDQEMDQCSLLLAQVKKEIRERDAVIKEKKNFLEREVENNKEYEKKISSAERLAARLRLEYQEQENNRMQLQDELESLKGTVDRTATDLQAMRSQLAHMKKEIQDKNNKLKASRQQNVALEEKLQYVTDAAVSVEERAIRMEQMLKEEEQTIKEIDCQLHRLRELLFKRTQELQDLKTKEKNTVAEISGSKAALSNLRSRLNKLDNDSLKQQEIIYNQDFQIQMLERKMSRLKGEVNTEEKQALEARVAELTHSLEEKKKIASLLTAQLKKLQDDIRYIKKEMEKTGADKSDLTSKIEELNLFNENSEKELKKIRQQKQDTMVEDNILKLEVKRLRDLLYNKADNVLSLEKRRLQLQTAMKEREEEIKVHRDMLQTQIKLIDQERQGISAELHERFSKIDKLKKRYEILMISMATPEGEEEKSQAYYVIKAAQEKEELQQQGDDLDGKIRKAEKEIRALENTLHVINSRNTTYRKSFNKVTETSEEYQEKVKLEEQRKAVEEKYKYKRRQIKELQEDIQVCVILF
;
A
#
# COMPACT_ATOMS: atom_id res chain seq x y z
N MET A 1 -2.75 68.84 -51.06
CA MET A 1 -2.14 69.92 -50.25
C MET A 1 -1.70 69.39 -48.88
N SER A 2 -2.59 68.73 -48.12
CA SER A 2 -2.27 68.00 -46.88
C SER A 2 -1.05 67.07 -47.01
N ASP A 3 -1.05 66.19 -48.01
CA ASP A 3 -0.11 65.06 -48.09
C ASP A 3 1.34 65.50 -48.34
N ALA A 4 1.52 66.62 -49.04
CA ALA A 4 2.83 67.22 -49.29
C ALA A 4 3.49 67.74 -47.99
N VAL A 5 2.69 68.18 -47.02
CA VAL A 5 3.18 68.60 -45.70
C VAL A 5 3.49 67.37 -44.84
N LEU A 6 2.66 66.33 -44.89
CA LEU A 6 2.89 65.09 -44.14
C LEU A 6 4.19 64.38 -44.55
N GLN A 7 4.51 64.36 -45.85
CA GLN A 7 5.79 63.81 -46.34
C GLN A 7 7.02 64.62 -45.89
N GLN A 8 6.90 65.94 -45.68
CA GLN A 8 8.00 66.76 -45.15
C GLN A 8 8.22 66.59 -43.64
N VAL A 9 7.25 66.04 -42.91
CA VAL A 9 7.31 65.79 -41.45
C VAL A 9 7.71 64.34 -41.12
N GLY A 10 7.87 63.47 -42.14
CA GLY A 10 8.42 62.12 -41.96
C GLY A 10 7.44 61.08 -41.41
N TRP A 11 6.13 61.28 -41.58
CA TRP A 11 5.13 60.24 -41.32
C TRP A 11 5.14 59.18 -42.44
N ASP A 12 5.77 58.04 -42.17
CA ASP A 12 5.54 56.75 -42.84
C ASP A 12 4.74 55.86 -41.85
N GLU A 13 3.92 54.92 -42.33
CA GLU A 13 2.83 54.29 -41.54
C GLU A 13 3.26 53.22 -40.50
N GLY A 14 4.38 53.43 -39.80
CA GLY A 14 4.83 52.61 -38.67
C GLY A 14 4.32 53.15 -37.33
N PHE A 15 4.02 52.26 -36.38
CA PHE A 15 3.57 52.64 -35.02
C PHE A 15 4.69 53.20 -34.11
N ALA A 16 5.83 53.58 -34.69
CA ALA A 16 6.95 54.23 -34.00
C ALA A 16 6.96 55.72 -34.36
N ILE A 17 6.69 56.58 -33.38
CA ILE A 17 6.60 58.04 -33.58
C ILE A 17 7.98 58.58 -34.03
N PRO A 18 8.09 59.28 -35.18
CA PRO A 18 9.35 59.89 -35.61
C PRO A 18 9.83 60.94 -34.60
N VAL A 19 10.93 60.62 -33.90
CA VAL A 19 11.44 61.45 -32.81
C VAL A 19 12.21 62.66 -33.38
N ALA A 20 11.50 63.78 -33.53
CA ALA A 20 11.93 64.97 -34.28
C ALA A 20 13.11 65.78 -33.68
N ASN A 21 13.70 65.38 -32.55
CA ASN A 21 14.83 66.09 -31.93
C ASN A 21 15.88 65.13 -31.36
N ALA A 22 17.16 65.49 -31.46
CA ALA A 22 18.28 64.62 -31.12
C ALA A 22 18.30 64.20 -29.65
N GLU A 23 17.93 65.12 -28.75
CA GLU A 23 17.79 64.87 -27.30
C GLU A 23 16.75 63.79 -27.01
N ASN A 24 15.58 63.87 -27.66
CA ASN A 24 14.52 62.87 -27.49
C ASN A 24 14.95 61.51 -28.06
N LYS A 25 15.77 61.47 -29.13
CA LYS A 25 16.33 60.22 -29.66
C LYS A 25 17.41 59.64 -28.73
N ALA A 26 18.12 60.48 -27.97
CA ALA A 26 18.97 60.00 -26.88
C ALA A 26 18.13 59.41 -25.75
N LEU A 27 17.05 60.09 -25.32
CA LEU A 27 16.10 59.60 -24.32
C LEU A 27 15.42 58.28 -24.73
N GLU A 28 15.09 58.09 -26.01
CA GLU A 28 14.56 56.81 -26.51
C GLU A 28 15.61 55.68 -26.41
N ASN A 29 16.87 55.96 -26.77
CA ASN A 29 17.97 55.01 -26.59
C ASN A 29 18.23 54.70 -25.11
N GLU A 30 18.07 55.67 -24.22
CA GLU A 30 18.11 55.43 -22.77
C GLU A 30 16.90 54.62 -22.28
N LEU A 31 15.69 54.88 -22.78
CA LEU A 31 14.49 54.10 -22.46
C LEU A 31 14.67 52.63 -22.88
N GLN A 32 15.18 52.38 -24.09
CA GLN A 32 15.49 51.02 -24.56
C GLN A 32 16.59 50.36 -23.73
N LYS A 33 17.64 51.10 -23.32
CA LYS A 33 18.64 50.60 -22.36
C LYS A 33 17.99 50.25 -21.03
N LYS A 34 17.14 51.12 -20.48
CA LYS A 34 16.43 50.89 -19.20
C LYS A 34 15.42 49.75 -19.28
N GLN A 35 14.80 49.49 -20.42
CA GLN A 35 13.94 48.31 -20.63
C GLN A 35 14.76 47.01 -20.77
N LYS A 36 15.96 47.05 -21.39
CA LYS A 36 16.91 45.92 -21.41
C LYS A 36 17.51 45.66 -20.02
N GLU A 37 17.84 46.71 -19.25
CA GLU A 37 18.23 46.60 -17.84
C GLU A 37 17.09 46.03 -16.99
N LYS A 38 15.86 46.56 -17.13
CA LYS A 38 14.67 46.09 -16.42
C LYS A 38 14.43 44.59 -16.66
N THR A 39 14.39 44.15 -17.91
CA THR A 39 14.16 42.73 -18.24
C THR A 39 15.30 41.83 -17.76
N ASN A 40 16.55 42.28 -17.81
CA ASN A 40 17.68 41.56 -17.20
C ASN A 40 17.59 41.50 -15.67
N LEU A 41 17.10 42.55 -15.01
CA LEU A 41 16.85 42.57 -13.56
C LEU A 41 15.66 41.68 -13.18
N GLU A 42 14.57 41.68 -13.95
CA GLU A 42 13.41 40.80 -13.77
C GLU A 42 13.80 39.33 -13.92
N ASN A 43 14.61 38.99 -14.93
CA ASN A 43 15.18 37.64 -15.10
C ASN A 43 16.02 37.23 -13.87
N ARG A 44 16.95 38.08 -13.42
CA ARG A 44 17.76 37.82 -12.20
C ARG A 44 16.90 37.69 -10.95
N LEU A 45 15.84 38.48 -10.81
CA LEU A 45 14.91 38.43 -9.68
C LEU A 45 14.08 37.14 -9.71
N SER A 46 13.73 36.63 -10.91
CA SER A 46 13.15 35.30 -11.09
C SER A 46 14.12 34.20 -10.67
N GLU A 47 15.39 34.27 -11.08
CA GLU A 47 16.41 33.28 -10.72
C GLU A 47 16.73 33.28 -9.21
N TYR A 48 16.75 34.45 -8.57
CA TYR A 48 16.86 34.54 -7.12
C TYR A 48 15.62 33.99 -6.41
N LYS A 49 14.40 34.18 -6.95
CA LYS A 49 13.18 33.57 -6.40
C LYS A 49 13.21 32.04 -6.52
N ASP A 50 13.52 31.50 -7.69
CA ASP A 50 13.66 30.06 -7.93
C ASP A 50 14.71 29.45 -6.97
N ARG A 51 15.86 30.11 -6.81
CA ARG A 51 16.93 29.67 -5.89
C ARG A 51 16.53 29.77 -4.42
N ILE A 52 15.86 30.84 -4.01
CA ILE A 52 15.37 31.00 -2.63
C ILE A 52 14.32 29.94 -2.32
N GLN A 53 13.42 29.64 -3.26
CA GLN A 53 12.42 28.58 -3.10
C GLN A 53 13.10 27.21 -2.92
N ALA A 54 13.99 26.84 -3.84
CA ALA A 54 14.73 25.57 -3.76
C ALA A 54 15.55 25.44 -2.46
N MET A 55 16.25 26.50 -2.03
CA MET A 55 16.97 26.51 -0.75
C MET A 55 16.02 26.45 0.47
N THR A 56 14.82 27.03 0.37
CA THR A 56 13.81 26.98 1.44
C THR A 56 13.21 25.59 1.59
N ASP A 57 12.95 24.91 0.47
CA ASP A 57 12.42 23.54 0.47
C ASP A 57 13.47 22.52 0.91
N HIS A 58 14.70 22.60 0.40
CA HIS A 58 15.83 21.82 0.92
C HIS A 58 16.04 22.04 2.44
N LEU A 59 15.86 23.26 2.95
CA LEU A 59 15.93 23.57 4.38
C LEU A 59 14.76 22.99 5.20
N LYS A 60 13.61 22.68 4.59
CA LYS A 60 12.54 21.88 5.23
C LYS A 60 12.97 20.41 5.31
N ASN A 61 13.45 19.83 4.21
CA ASN A 61 13.88 18.42 4.17
C ASN A 61 15.02 18.17 5.17
N VAL A 62 16.04 19.04 5.23
CA VAL A 62 17.13 18.96 6.23
C VAL A 62 16.60 19.05 7.67
N LYS A 63 15.53 19.82 7.94
CA LYS A 63 14.89 19.86 9.27
C LYS A 63 14.09 18.60 9.58
N GLN A 64 13.46 17.99 8.59
CA GLN A 64 12.77 16.71 8.76
C GLN A 64 13.78 15.58 9.03
N GLU A 65 14.85 15.50 8.24
CA GLU A 65 15.98 14.59 8.48
C GLU A 65 16.62 14.78 9.86
N LEU A 66 16.79 16.01 10.32
CA LEU A 66 17.27 16.29 11.68
C LEU A 66 16.30 15.78 12.76
N LEU A 67 14.98 15.89 12.55
CA LEU A 67 13.98 15.35 13.48
C LEU A 67 13.92 13.81 13.45
N HIS A 68 14.03 13.19 12.27
CA HIS A 68 14.06 11.73 12.13
C HIS A 68 15.33 11.13 12.75
N THR A 69 16.50 11.74 12.52
CA THR A 69 17.76 11.31 13.16
C THR A 69 17.75 11.55 14.67
N GLN A 70 17.21 12.67 15.18
CA GLN A 70 17.02 12.87 16.62
C GLN A 70 16.05 11.86 17.24
N ALA A 71 14.99 11.47 16.53
CA ALA A 71 14.07 10.43 16.99
C ALA A 71 14.75 9.05 17.03
N LEU A 72 15.57 8.72 16.03
CA LEU A 72 16.36 7.49 16.00
C LEU A 72 17.40 7.44 17.13
N CYS A 73 18.15 8.53 17.37
CA CYS A 73 19.09 8.61 18.49
C CYS A 73 18.37 8.37 19.83
N ARG A 74 17.21 9.01 20.06
CA ARG A 74 16.40 8.78 21.27
C ARG A 74 15.82 7.37 21.39
N ALA A 75 15.63 6.66 20.29
CA ALA A 75 15.27 5.24 20.30
C ALA A 75 16.49 4.39 20.72
N ARG A 76 17.67 4.64 20.15
CA ARG A 76 18.93 3.95 20.50
C ARG A 76 19.37 4.23 21.95
N GLU A 77 19.20 5.45 22.45
CA GLU A 77 19.41 5.80 23.87
C GLU A 77 18.57 4.90 24.78
N LYS A 78 17.26 4.76 24.50
CA LYS A 78 16.34 3.88 25.24
C LYS A 78 16.61 2.38 25.06
N GLU A 79 17.20 1.96 23.94
CA GLU A 79 17.73 0.60 23.80
C GLU A 79 18.88 0.38 24.78
N THR A 80 19.87 1.27 24.81
CA THR A 80 21.01 1.15 25.74
C THR A 80 20.57 1.19 27.21
N GLU A 81 19.66 2.09 27.59
CA GLU A 81 19.06 2.10 28.94
C GLU A 81 18.40 0.75 29.29
N SER A 82 17.67 0.15 28.33
CA SER A 82 17.02 -1.15 28.55
C SER A 82 18.02 -2.30 28.67
N GLU A 83 19.07 -2.34 27.85
CA GLU A 83 20.14 -3.34 27.95
C GLU A 83 20.93 -3.23 29.26
N GLU A 84 21.22 -2.02 29.73
CA GLU A 84 21.89 -1.81 31.02
C GLU A 84 21.02 -2.27 32.20
N HIS A 85 19.71 -2.05 32.14
CA HIS A 85 18.77 -2.58 33.13
C HIS A 85 18.74 -4.12 33.13
N PHE A 86 18.65 -4.78 31.97
CA PHE A 86 18.71 -6.24 31.88
C PHE A 86 20.06 -6.80 32.39
N ARG A 87 21.17 -6.15 32.05
CA ARG A 87 22.52 -6.48 32.55
C ARG A 87 22.59 -6.39 34.08
N ALA A 88 21.99 -5.35 34.68
CA ALA A 88 21.93 -5.17 36.13
C ALA A 88 21.04 -6.22 36.82
N LEU A 89 19.92 -6.61 36.22
CA LEU A 89 19.07 -7.71 36.74
C LEU A 89 19.84 -9.04 36.74
N ALA A 90 20.44 -9.43 35.61
CA ALA A 90 21.22 -10.67 35.51
C ALA A 90 22.41 -10.72 36.49
N GLN A 91 23.04 -9.57 36.77
CA GLN A 91 24.08 -9.46 37.81
C GLN A 91 23.52 -9.65 39.23
N ARG A 92 22.33 -9.13 39.54
CA ARG A 92 21.66 -9.34 40.84
C ARG A 92 21.27 -10.80 41.05
N GLU A 93 20.69 -11.45 40.04
CA GLU A 93 20.33 -12.87 40.14
C GLU A 93 21.55 -13.76 40.32
N LYS A 94 22.61 -13.52 39.54
CA LYS A 94 23.90 -14.19 39.74
C LYS A 94 24.43 -14.02 41.18
N GLY A 95 24.33 -12.82 41.74
CA GLY A 95 24.69 -12.54 43.12
C GLY A 95 23.83 -13.30 44.14
N ARG A 96 22.51 -13.39 43.91
CA ARG A 96 21.56 -14.16 44.75
C ARG A 96 21.90 -15.65 44.74
N LEU A 97 22.07 -16.24 43.56
CA LEU A 97 22.43 -17.64 43.38
C LEU A 97 23.80 -17.97 44.00
N GLN A 98 24.78 -17.06 43.93
CA GLN A 98 26.06 -17.23 44.62
C GLN A 98 25.92 -17.23 46.14
N GLN A 99 25.02 -16.42 46.71
CA GLN A 99 24.72 -16.45 48.15
C GLN A 99 23.98 -17.74 48.56
N GLU A 100 23.02 -18.20 47.76
CA GLU A 100 22.31 -19.48 47.97
C GLU A 100 23.29 -20.66 47.97
N ILE A 101 24.22 -20.72 47.00
CA ILE A 101 25.27 -21.75 46.94
C ILE A 101 26.12 -21.74 48.22
N VAL A 102 26.60 -20.58 48.65
CA VAL A 102 27.41 -20.48 49.89
C VAL A 102 26.62 -20.88 51.13
N GLN A 103 25.31 -20.57 51.21
CA GLN A 103 24.45 -21.06 52.30
C GLN A 103 24.31 -22.59 52.29
N LEU A 104 24.10 -23.18 51.10
CA LEU A 104 24.01 -24.62 50.93
C LEU A 104 25.32 -25.33 51.27
N GLU A 105 26.47 -24.82 50.84
CA GLU A 105 27.80 -25.35 51.19
C GLU A 105 28.05 -25.34 52.71
N ASN A 106 27.72 -24.24 53.39
CA ASN A 106 27.78 -24.15 54.85
C ASN A 106 26.83 -25.14 55.54
N SER A 107 25.61 -25.33 55.00
CA SER A 107 24.66 -26.32 55.53
C SER A 107 25.19 -27.76 55.39
N LEU A 108 25.84 -28.08 54.27
CA LEU A 108 26.46 -29.37 54.00
C LEU A 108 27.67 -29.61 54.91
N ALA A 109 28.48 -28.58 55.19
CA ALA A 109 29.56 -28.65 56.17
C ALA A 109 29.03 -28.97 57.57
N ALA A 110 28.02 -28.24 58.04
CA ALA A 110 27.40 -28.47 59.35
C ALA A 110 26.70 -29.85 59.46
N LEU A 111 26.14 -30.37 58.36
CA LEU A 111 25.58 -31.73 58.31
C LEU A 111 26.68 -32.81 58.38
N ARG A 112 27.80 -32.62 57.68
CA ARG A 112 28.97 -33.53 57.77
C ARG A 112 29.53 -33.58 59.19
N GLU A 113 29.66 -32.43 59.84
CA GLU A 113 30.13 -32.34 61.24
C GLU A 113 29.15 -33.04 62.21
N LYS A 114 27.85 -32.77 62.10
CA LYS A 114 26.81 -33.46 62.90
C LYS A 114 26.85 -34.98 62.72
N ARG A 115 27.03 -35.47 61.49
CA ARG A 115 27.15 -36.90 61.19
C ARG A 115 28.38 -37.50 61.88
N ASN A 116 29.55 -36.85 61.78
CA ASN A 116 30.78 -37.31 62.43
C ASN A 116 30.64 -37.35 63.98
N ILE A 117 29.92 -36.39 64.58
CA ILE A 117 29.62 -36.38 66.01
C ILE A 117 28.67 -37.53 66.41
N GLN A 118 27.69 -37.86 65.56
CA GLN A 118 26.80 -39.01 65.78
C GLN A 118 27.52 -40.35 65.62
N GLU A 119 28.40 -40.48 64.61
CA GLU A 119 29.28 -41.64 64.41
C GLU A 119 30.16 -41.88 65.64
N ALA A 120 30.79 -40.84 66.19
CA ALA A 120 31.58 -40.93 67.42
C ALA A 120 30.74 -41.40 68.62
N ARG A 121 29.59 -40.76 68.88
CA ARG A 121 28.68 -41.16 69.98
C ARG A 121 28.18 -42.59 69.86
N PHE A 122 27.94 -43.08 68.64
CA PHE A 122 27.51 -44.46 68.40
C PHE A 122 28.59 -45.48 68.80
N THR A 123 29.87 -45.18 68.55
CA THR A 123 30.96 -46.05 69.03
C THR A 123 31.09 -46.07 70.55
N GLU A 124 30.87 -44.93 71.21
CA GLU A 124 30.91 -44.80 72.67
C GLU A 124 29.77 -45.55 73.36
N THR A 125 28.53 -45.45 72.85
CA THR A 125 27.39 -46.19 73.42
C THR A 125 27.49 -47.71 73.17
N HIS A 126 28.09 -48.14 72.07
CA HIS A 126 28.38 -49.56 71.84
C HIS A 126 29.42 -50.12 72.82
N ALA A 127 30.47 -49.35 73.14
CA ALA A 127 31.44 -49.74 74.17
C ALA A 127 30.79 -49.82 75.56
N HIS A 128 29.89 -48.87 75.88
CA HIS A 128 29.18 -48.87 77.16
C HIS A 128 28.22 -50.06 77.31
N THR A 129 27.43 -50.36 76.28
CA THR A 129 26.45 -51.47 76.32
C THR A 129 27.12 -52.84 76.46
N ASN A 130 28.25 -53.07 75.80
CA ASN A 130 29.04 -54.29 76.02
C ASN A 130 29.56 -54.40 77.47
N SER A 131 29.89 -53.27 78.12
CA SER A 131 30.31 -53.25 79.53
C SER A 131 29.15 -53.42 80.53
N THR A 132 27.91 -53.15 80.14
CA THR A 132 26.74 -53.35 81.02
C THR A 132 26.17 -54.76 80.89
N THR A 133 26.20 -55.39 79.72
CA THR A 133 25.77 -56.79 79.54
C THR A 133 26.63 -57.76 80.37
N GLU A 134 27.96 -57.63 80.35
CA GLU A 134 28.88 -58.44 81.19
C GLU A 134 28.58 -58.33 82.71
N LYS A 135 28.07 -57.19 83.17
CA LYS A 135 27.69 -56.98 84.57
C LYS A 135 26.33 -57.59 84.89
N LEU A 136 25.39 -57.53 83.92
CA LEU A 136 24.03 -58.05 84.05
C LEU A 136 24.02 -59.59 84.14
N GLU A 137 24.89 -60.28 83.39
CA GLU A 137 25.04 -61.73 83.49
C GLU A 137 25.55 -62.17 84.88
N ARG A 138 26.51 -61.44 85.47
CA ARG A 138 27.02 -61.74 86.82
C ARG A 138 25.94 -61.59 87.90
N LEU A 139 25.09 -60.56 87.79
CA LEU A 139 24.00 -60.32 88.74
C LEU A 139 22.87 -61.36 88.63
N LYS A 140 22.57 -61.87 87.42
CA LYS A 140 21.57 -62.94 87.22
C LYS A 140 21.91 -64.22 87.99
N CYS A 141 23.20 -64.57 88.09
CA CYS A 141 23.66 -65.74 88.83
C CYS A 141 23.52 -65.60 90.35
N GLN A 142 23.32 -64.37 90.86
CA GLN A 142 23.26 -64.06 92.29
C GLN A 142 21.82 -63.98 92.80
N LEU A 143 20.92 -63.34 92.03
CA LEU A 143 19.49 -63.19 92.39
C LEU A 143 18.75 -64.53 92.53
N ASN A 144 19.16 -65.54 91.77
CA ASN A 144 18.46 -66.83 91.63
C ASN A 144 18.58 -67.75 92.87
N TRP A 145 19.22 -67.30 93.96
CA TRP A 145 19.41 -68.06 95.20
C TRP A 145 18.49 -67.59 96.33
N ASP A 146 18.33 -66.27 96.49
CA ASP A 146 17.62 -65.67 97.64
C ASP A 146 16.08 -65.74 97.52
N GLN A 147 15.54 -65.97 96.31
CA GLN A 147 14.10 -65.91 96.06
C GLN A 147 13.31 -67.12 96.58
N GLN A 148 13.92 -68.31 96.69
CA GLN A 148 13.17 -69.57 96.87
C GLN A 148 12.61 -69.82 98.29
N THR A 149 12.95 -69.00 99.28
CA THR A 149 12.69 -69.32 100.71
C THR A 149 11.64 -68.48 101.42
N LEU A 150 11.02 -67.47 100.78
CA LEU A 150 10.04 -66.58 101.45
C LEU A 150 8.67 -66.50 100.77
N GLU A 151 8.60 -66.50 99.43
CA GLU A 151 7.37 -66.21 98.65
C GLU A 151 6.26 -67.28 98.81
N ALA A 152 6.58 -68.46 99.34
CA ALA A 152 5.85 -69.69 99.02
C ALA A 152 4.45 -69.89 99.63
N TRP A 153 4.04 -69.16 100.68
CA TRP A 153 2.83 -69.54 101.45
C TRP A 153 1.98 -68.45 102.12
N LEU A 154 2.42 -67.19 102.25
CA LEU A 154 1.68 -66.17 103.05
C LEU A 154 1.28 -64.90 102.31
N GLU A 155 1.88 -64.58 101.16
CA GLU A 155 1.50 -63.40 100.36
C GLU A 155 0.32 -63.70 99.41
N GLU A 156 0.21 -64.93 98.89
CA GLU A 156 -0.65 -65.27 97.74
C GLU A 156 -2.16 -65.09 97.94
N SER A 157 -2.62 -64.83 99.18
CA SER A 157 -4.02 -64.55 99.51
C SER A 157 -4.27 -63.15 100.07
N ALA A 158 -3.23 -62.38 100.42
CA ALA A 158 -3.36 -61.02 100.95
C ALA A 158 -3.12 -59.98 99.85
N GLN A 159 -2.07 -60.18 99.04
CA GLN A 159 -1.77 -59.32 97.90
C GLN A 159 -2.96 -59.17 96.95
N LYS A 160 -3.66 -60.25 96.59
CA LYS A 160 -4.63 -60.26 95.48
C LYS A 160 -5.79 -59.27 95.62
N ASP A 161 -6.26 -58.99 96.83
CA ASP A 161 -7.36 -58.03 97.05
C ASP A 161 -6.85 -56.56 97.07
N GLU A 162 -5.68 -56.30 97.67
CA GLU A 162 -5.06 -54.97 97.65
C GLU A 162 -4.53 -54.61 96.25
N ASP A 163 -3.89 -55.56 95.56
CA ASP A 163 -3.47 -55.46 94.16
C ASP A 163 -4.67 -55.18 93.24
N SER A 164 -5.79 -55.90 93.41
CA SER A 164 -7.00 -55.65 92.60
C SER A 164 -7.53 -54.23 92.77
N MET A 165 -7.51 -53.70 93.99
CA MET A 165 -7.91 -52.31 94.28
C MET A 165 -6.89 -51.28 93.77
N ALA A 166 -5.59 -51.58 93.83
CA ALA A 166 -4.54 -50.75 93.25
C ALA A 166 -4.64 -50.71 91.72
N ILE A 167 -4.80 -51.87 91.07
CA ILE A 167 -4.98 -52.02 89.61
C ILE A 167 -6.20 -51.25 89.13
N LEU A 168 -7.35 -51.35 89.82
CA LEU A 168 -8.54 -50.56 89.46
C LEU A 168 -8.30 -49.05 89.57
N LYS A 169 -7.57 -48.60 90.60
CA LYS A 169 -7.24 -47.19 90.79
C LYS A 169 -6.27 -46.66 89.72
N TYR A 170 -5.25 -47.44 89.37
CA TYR A 170 -4.33 -47.10 88.27
C TYR A 170 -5.05 -47.13 86.92
N ALA A 171 -5.87 -48.14 86.63
CA ALA A 171 -6.65 -48.22 85.40
C ALA A 171 -7.59 -47.01 85.20
N GLN A 172 -8.19 -46.47 86.27
CA GLN A 172 -8.97 -45.22 86.19
C GLN A 172 -8.11 -43.98 85.92
N GLN A 173 -6.90 -43.91 86.48
CA GLN A 173 -5.94 -42.83 86.21
C GLN A 173 -5.41 -42.91 84.77
N ASP A 174 -5.09 -44.11 84.29
CA ASP A 174 -4.66 -44.39 82.93
C ASP A 174 -5.78 -44.11 81.91
N GLU A 175 -7.04 -44.50 82.19
CA GLU A 175 -8.18 -44.08 81.37
C GLU A 175 -8.30 -42.55 81.28
N GLY A 176 -8.10 -41.84 82.39
CA GLY A 176 -8.03 -40.38 82.40
C GLY A 176 -6.89 -39.85 81.53
N LYS A 177 -5.70 -40.43 81.65
CA LYS A 177 -4.51 -40.04 80.89
C LYS A 177 -4.65 -40.33 79.39
N ILE A 178 -5.24 -41.47 79.03
CA ILE A 178 -5.55 -41.86 77.66
C ILE A 178 -6.55 -40.87 77.05
N LYS A 179 -7.59 -40.45 77.79
CA LYS A 179 -8.56 -39.44 77.32
C LYS A 179 -7.91 -38.07 77.11
N GLU A 180 -7.07 -37.61 78.04
CA GLU A 180 -6.28 -36.38 77.88
C GLU A 180 -5.35 -36.42 76.66
N LEU A 181 -4.60 -37.52 76.51
CA LEU A 181 -3.64 -37.70 75.41
C LEU A 181 -4.35 -37.83 74.05
N THR A 182 -5.49 -38.53 73.99
CA THR A 182 -6.32 -38.64 72.78
C THR A 182 -6.83 -37.26 72.35
N LEU A 183 -7.44 -36.50 73.27
CA LEU A 183 -7.88 -35.11 72.99
C LEU A 183 -6.72 -34.20 72.58
N ARG A 184 -5.49 -34.44 73.06
CA ARG A 184 -4.30 -33.68 72.66
C ARG A 184 -3.79 -34.10 71.28
N ILE A 185 -3.85 -35.38 70.93
CA ILE A 185 -3.55 -35.89 69.58
C ILE A 185 -4.57 -35.35 68.56
N GLU A 186 -5.86 -35.35 68.89
CA GLU A 186 -6.91 -34.76 68.05
C GLU A 186 -6.65 -33.26 67.80
N LYS A 187 -6.37 -32.47 68.84
CA LYS A 187 -6.02 -31.04 68.67
C LYS A 187 -4.77 -30.85 67.81
N MET A 188 -3.68 -31.57 68.11
CA MET A 188 -2.43 -31.49 67.33
C MET A 188 -2.61 -31.91 65.86
N THR A 189 -3.46 -32.90 65.58
CA THR A 189 -3.75 -33.33 64.20
C THR A 189 -4.67 -32.36 63.47
N VAL A 190 -5.62 -31.69 64.15
CA VAL A 190 -6.40 -30.58 63.57
C VAL A 190 -5.48 -29.40 63.24
N GLU A 191 -4.62 -28.98 64.18
CA GLU A 191 -3.65 -27.91 63.96
C GLU A 191 -2.66 -28.23 62.82
N ALA A 192 -2.17 -29.48 62.74
CA ALA A 192 -1.29 -29.92 61.66
C ALA A 192 -1.99 -29.91 60.31
N ASN A 193 -3.26 -30.34 60.23
CA ASN A 193 -4.05 -30.27 59.01
C ASN A 193 -4.40 -28.81 58.61
N GLN A 194 -4.60 -27.91 59.57
CA GLN A 194 -4.76 -26.47 59.30
C GLN A 194 -3.47 -25.86 58.75
N LYS A 195 -2.33 -26.12 59.40
CA LYS A 195 -1.01 -25.65 58.94
C LYS A 195 -0.64 -26.22 57.57
N ARG A 196 -0.98 -27.49 57.28
CA ARG A 196 -0.80 -28.05 55.93
C ARG A 196 -1.66 -27.33 54.90
N LYS A 197 -2.95 -27.09 55.16
CA LYS A 197 -3.82 -26.32 54.24
C LYS A 197 -3.30 -24.91 53.96
N ILE A 198 -2.74 -24.22 54.97
CA ILE A 198 -2.11 -22.91 54.78
C ILE A 198 -0.88 -23.06 53.87
N LEU A 199 0.01 -24.02 54.15
CA LEU A 199 1.18 -24.29 53.30
C LEU A 199 0.79 -24.68 51.86
N ASP A 200 -0.26 -25.50 51.68
CA ASP A 200 -0.78 -25.91 50.38
C ASP A 200 -1.28 -24.67 49.59
N ASN A 201 -2.00 -23.75 50.25
CA ASN A 201 -2.45 -22.49 49.65
C ASN A 201 -1.27 -21.57 49.27
N GLU A 202 -0.36 -21.28 50.21
CA GLU A 202 0.81 -20.41 50.01
C GLU A 202 1.72 -20.95 48.89
N LEU A 203 1.85 -22.28 48.79
CA LEU A 203 2.53 -22.95 47.67
C LEU A 203 1.81 -22.70 46.34
N THR A 204 0.47 -22.84 46.28
CA THR A 204 -0.27 -22.53 45.05
C THR A 204 -0.17 -21.06 44.65
N GLU A 205 -0.26 -20.12 45.60
CA GLU A 205 -0.12 -18.69 45.35
C GLU A 205 1.29 -18.33 44.84
N THR A 206 2.33 -18.93 45.45
CA THR A 206 3.72 -18.79 44.99
C THR A 206 3.92 -19.34 43.57
N ILE A 207 3.35 -20.51 43.25
CA ILE A 207 3.44 -21.12 41.92
C ILE A 207 2.69 -20.26 40.89
N THR A 208 1.50 -19.73 41.19
CA THR A 208 0.78 -18.83 40.27
C THR A 208 1.55 -17.54 40.03
N ALA A 209 2.12 -16.92 41.08
CA ALA A 209 2.93 -15.72 40.94
C ALA A 209 4.21 -15.97 40.11
N GLN A 210 4.83 -17.16 40.24
CA GLN A 210 5.96 -17.53 39.40
C GLN A 210 5.54 -17.72 37.93
N ILE A 211 4.41 -18.36 37.65
CA ILE A 211 3.88 -18.52 36.28
C ILE A 211 3.56 -17.14 35.65
N GLU A 212 3.01 -16.19 36.42
CA GLU A 212 2.78 -14.82 35.97
C GLU A 212 4.09 -14.06 35.67
N LEU A 213 5.13 -14.26 36.48
CA LEU A 213 6.47 -13.69 36.23
C LEU A 213 7.14 -14.31 34.99
N ASP A 214 7.07 -15.63 34.82
CA ASP A 214 7.62 -16.32 33.65
C ASP A 214 6.87 -15.90 32.37
N LYS A 215 5.53 -15.80 32.42
CA LYS A 215 4.70 -15.36 31.29
C LYS A 215 4.98 -13.90 30.91
N THR A 216 5.07 -12.99 31.88
CA THR A 216 5.42 -11.59 31.60
C THR A 216 6.86 -11.46 31.09
N ALA A 217 7.79 -12.29 31.55
CA ALA A 217 9.16 -12.34 31.01
C ALA A 217 9.22 -12.89 29.57
N GLU A 218 8.31 -13.77 29.14
CA GLU A 218 8.10 -14.10 27.72
C GLU A 218 7.55 -12.91 26.93
N ASP A 219 6.50 -12.26 27.44
CA ASP A 219 5.83 -11.16 26.74
C ASP A 219 6.77 -9.96 26.55
N PHE A 220 7.64 -9.67 27.54
CA PHE A 220 8.73 -8.71 27.40
C PHE A 220 9.76 -9.11 26.34
N ARG A 221 10.08 -10.40 26.19
CA ARG A 221 10.99 -10.89 25.13
C ARG A 221 10.34 -10.75 23.74
N GLN A 222 9.06 -11.08 23.60
CA GLN A 222 8.32 -10.88 22.35
C GLN A 222 8.24 -9.39 21.98
N ALA A 223 7.83 -8.52 22.91
CA ALA A 223 7.76 -7.08 22.68
C ALA A 223 9.13 -6.46 22.33
N HIS A 224 10.24 -7.04 22.82
CA HIS A 224 11.58 -6.60 22.42
C HIS A 224 11.91 -7.01 20.97
N LEU A 225 11.54 -8.21 20.53
CA LEU A 225 11.71 -8.64 19.15
C LEU A 225 10.88 -7.78 18.19
N GLU A 226 9.59 -7.57 18.51
CA GLU A 226 8.69 -6.70 17.74
C GLU A 226 9.22 -5.25 17.65
N ARG A 227 9.77 -4.70 18.75
CA ARG A 227 10.45 -3.40 18.76
C ARG A 227 11.65 -3.38 17.80
N GLN A 228 12.48 -4.43 17.83
CA GLN A 228 13.69 -4.51 17.02
C GLN A 228 13.36 -4.63 15.53
N GLU A 229 12.35 -5.44 15.17
CA GLU A 229 11.83 -5.52 13.80
C GLU A 229 11.28 -4.17 13.32
N LEU A 230 10.49 -3.48 14.16
CA LEU A 230 9.94 -2.16 13.84
C LEU A 230 11.04 -1.11 13.61
N ILE A 231 12.12 -1.15 14.40
CA ILE A 231 13.30 -0.27 14.23
C ILE A 231 14.02 -0.60 12.92
N CYS A 232 14.25 -1.87 12.59
CA CYS A 232 14.82 -2.24 11.30
C CYS A 232 13.91 -1.85 10.11
N GLN A 233 12.58 -1.89 10.25
CA GLN A 233 11.65 -1.38 9.24
C GLN A 233 11.72 0.15 9.11
N TRP A 234 11.88 0.89 10.21
CA TRP A 234 12.12 2.34 10.21
C TRP A 234 13.46 2.71 9.55
N GLU A 235 14.54 2.00 9.85
CA GLU A 235 15.84 2.22 9.22
C GLU A 235 15.78 1.97 7.70
N ASN A 236 15.10 0.89 7.27
CA ASN A 236 14.86 0.60 5.85
C ASN A 236 14.00 1.66 5.14
N THR A 237 12.98 2.22 5.80
CA THR A 237 12.14 3.27 5.20
C THR A 237 12.84 4.63 5.12
N ILE A 238 13.69 4.97 6.10
CA ILE A 238 14.58 6.14 6.02
C ILE A 238 15.60 5.98 4.88
N GLU A 239 16.17 4.78 4.68
CA GLU A 239 17.02 4.50 3.53
C GLU A 239 16.31 4.65 2.17
N GLN A 240 15.05 4.24 2.08
CA GLN A 240 14.24 4.41 0.87
C GLN A 240 13.87 5.88 0.62
N MET A 241 13.58 6.64 1.67
CA MET A 241 13.33 8.09 1.59
C MET A 241 14.56 8.81 1.03
N LYS A 242 15.75 8.55 1.58
CA LYS A 242 17.02 9.14 1.11
C LYS A 242 17.35 8.84 -0.34
N LYS A 243 17.01 7.64 -0.83
CA LYS A 243 17.16 7.27 -2.24
C LYS A 243 16.19 8.05 -3.13
N ARG A 244 14.94 8.25 -2.68
CA ARG A 244 13.96 9.09 -3.41
C ARG A 244 14.28 10.59 -3.39
N ASP A 245 14.84 11.12 -2.30
CA ASP A 245 15.33 12.51 -2.29
C ASP A 245 16.45 12.70 -3.31
N GLN A 246 17.39 11.75 -3.42
CA GLN A 246 18.43 11.77 -4.46
C GLN A 246 17.87 11.66 -5.88
N GLU A 247 16.84 10.85 -6.10
CA GLU A 247 16.10 10.78 -7.37
C GLU A 247 15.36 12.11 -7.68
N MET A 248 14.76 12.75 -6.67
CA MET A 248 14.10 14.05 -6.80
C MET A 248 15.08 15.19 -7.10
N ASP A 249 16.25 15.21 -6.44
CA ASP A 249 17.32 16.16 -6.74
C ASP A 249 17.81 16.01 -8.19
N GLN A 250 18.02 14.78 -8.67
CA GLN A 250 18.35 14.50 -10.07
C GLN A 250 17.25 14.98 -11.03
N CYS A 251 15.98 14.73 -10.71
CA CYS A 251 14.85 15.24 -11.49
C CYS A 251 14.81 16.78 -11.50
N SER A 252 15.17 17.44 -10.39
CA SER A 252 15.23 18.90 -10.29
C SER A 252 16.34 19.49 -11.19
N LEU A 253 17.49 18.82 -11.28
CA LEU A 253 18.61 19.20 -12.14
C LEU A 253 18.24 19.06 -13.63
N LEU A 254 17.59 17.96 -14.00
CA LEU A 254 17.05 17.75 -15.36
C LEU A 254 15.99 18.82 -15.72
N LEU A 255 15.07 19.13 -14.80
CA LEU A 255 14.10 20.22 -14.99
C LEU A 255 14.77 21.59 -15.14
N ALA A 256 15.87 21.86 -14.43
CA ALA A 256 16.64 23.09 -14.58
C ALA A 256 17.36 23.17 -15.93
N GLN A 257 17.92 22.06 -16.42
CA GLN A 257 18.52 21.96 -17.76
C GLN A 257 17.48 22.19 -18.86
N VAL A 258 16.33 21.51 -18.81
CA VAL A 258 15.24 21.69 -19.79
C VAL A 258 14.68 23.13 -19.74
N LYS A 259 14.53 23.74 -18.55
CA LYS A 259 14.17 25.16 -18.43
C LYS A 259 15.20 26.09 -19.09
N LYS A 260 16.50 25.78 -19.01
CA LYS A 260 17.57 26.55 -19.67
C LYS A 260 17.47 26.41 -21.20
N GLU A 261 17.31 25.19 -21.72
CA GLU A 261 17.09 24.96 -23.15
C GLU A 261 15.86 25.71 -23.70
N ILE A 262 14.76 25.75 -22.94
CA ILE A 262 13.55 26.48 -23.34
C ILE A 262 13.85 27.99 -23.45
N ARG A 263 14.53 28.59 -22.46
CA ARG A 263 14.95 30.00 -22.52
C ARG A 263 15.86 30.29 -23.72
N GLU A 264 16.76 29.37 -24.06
CA GLU A 264 17.67 29.50 -25.19
C GLU A 264 16.92 29.40 -26.54
N ARG A 265 15.99 28.44 -26.68
CA ARG A 265 15.12 28.36 -27.86
C ARG A 265 14.18 29.57 -27.97
N ASP A 266 13.64 30.08 -26.88
CA ASP A 266 12.82 31.30 -26.85
C ASP A 266 13.61 32.55 -27.28
N ALA A 267 14.90 32.64 -26.93
CA ALA A 267 15.77 33.70 -27.41
C ALA A 267 15.96 33.61 -28.93
N VAL A 268 16.29 32.44 -29.46
CA VAL A 268 16.42 32.21 -30.90
C VAL A 268 15.10 32.47 -31.64
N ILE A 269 13.96 32.08 -31.09
CA ILE A 269 12.63 32.37 -31.67
C ILE A 269 12.38 33.88 -31.73
N LYS A 270 12.74 34.64 -30.70
CA LYS A 270 12.66 36.12 -30.72
C LYS A 270 13.59 36.72 -31.77
N GLU A 271 14.83 36.25 -31.89
CA GLU A 271 15.76 36.69 -32.93
C GLU A 271 15.24 36.39 -34.34
N LYS A 272 14.65 35.22 -34.58
CA LYS A 272 14.07 34.86 -35.88
C LYS A 272 12.80 35.66 -36.21
N LYS A 273 11.98 36.03 -35.22
CA LYS A 273 10.87 36.98 -35.40
C LYS A 273 11.38 38.38 -35.78
N ASN A 274 12.30 38.93 -34.99
CA ASN A 274 12.92 40.23 -35.25
C ASN A 274 13.64 40.27 -36.62
N PHE A 275 14.17 39.14 -37.10
CA PHE A 275 14.75 39.01 -38.43
C PHE A 275 13.66 39.00 -39.52
N LEU A 276 12.61 38.20 -39.35
CA LEU A 276 11.48 38.15 -40.30
C LEU A 276 10.79 39.52 -40.45
N GLU A 277 10.61 40.26 -39.35
CA GLU A 277 10.03 41.60 -39.35
C GLU A 277 10.88 42.57 -40.19
N ARG A 278 12.21 42.58 -40.01
CA ARG A 278 13.14 43.38 -40.84
C ARG A 278 13.13 42.96 -42.30
N GLU A 279 13.05 41.67 -42.60
CA GLU A 279 12.97 41.20 -43.99
C GLU A 279 11.64 41.58 -44.65
N VAL A 280 10.53 41.63 -43.90
CA VAL A 280 9.26 42.18 -44.40
C VAL A 280 9.35 43.70 -44.63
N GLU A 281 10.05 44.45 -43.78
CA GLU A 281 10.32 45.88 -43.98
C GLU A 281 11.24 46.12 -45.19
N ASN A 282 12.33 45.36 -45.33
CA ASN A 282 13.24 45.37 -46.48
C ASN A 282 12.48 45.09 -47.78
N ASN A 283 11.59 44.08 -47.81
CA ASN A 283 10.79 43.77 -48.99
C ASN A 283 9.83 44.93 -49.35
N LYS A 284 9.16 45.56 -48.37
CA LYS A 284 8.35 46.77 -48.62
C LYS A 284 9.19 47.95 -49.14
N GLU A 285 10.44 48.10 -48.68
CA GLU A 285 11.37 49.07 -49.27
C GLU A 285 11.73 48.73 -50.72
N TYR A 286 11.95 47.46 -51.04
CA TYR A 286 12.21 47.02 -52.41
C TYR A 286 10.98 47.21 -53.31
N GLU A 287 9.76 46.94 -52.83
CA GLU A 287 8.51 47.27 -53.53
C GLU A 287 8.37 48.78 -53.77
N LYS A 288 8.64 49.62 -52.76
CA LYS A 288 8.70 51.09 -52.90
C LYS A 288 9.71 51.49 -54.00
N LYS A 289 10.91 50.90 -54.02
CA LYS A 289 11.98 51.15 -55.01
C LYS A 289 11.66 50.63 -56.42
N ILE A 290 11.02 49.47 -56.54
CA ILE A 290 10.53 48.92 -57.81
C ILE A 290 9.47 49.85 -58.39
N SER A 291 8.47 50.25 -57.58
CA SER A 291 7.41 51.15 -58.04
C SER A 291 7.90 52.53 -58.49
N SER A 292 9.04 53.01 -57.99
CA SER A 292 9.66 54.27 -58.44
C SER A 292 10.51 54.07 -59.70
N ALA A 293 11.22 52.95 -59.82
CA ALA A 293 11.91 52.54 -61.04
C ALA A 293 10.93 52.30 -62.20
N GLU A 294 9.79 51.66 -61.97
CA GLU A 294 8.71 51.51 -62.95
C GLU A 294 8.12 52.85 -63.38
N ARG A 295 7.90 53.78 -62.44
CA ARG A 295 7.47 55.17 -62.74
C ARG A 295 8.54 56.03 -63.42
N LEU A 296 9.81 55.60 -63.45
CA LEU A 296 10.87 56.19 -64.27
C LEU A 296 10.93 55.53 -65.64
N ALA A 297 10.88 54.20 -65.72
CA ALA A 297 10.83 53.45 -66.98
C ALA A 297 9.59 53.80 -67.82
N ALA A 298 8.45 54.05 -67.19
CA ALA A 298 7.24 54.53 -67.88
C ALA A 298 7.43 55.93 -68.50
N ARG A 299 8.12 56.84 -67.79
CA ARG A 299 8.47 58.18 -68.33
C ARG A 299 9.46 58.08 -69.48
N LEU A 300 10.55 57.34 -69.30
CA LEU A 300 11.56 57.10 -70.35
C LEU A 300 10.96 56.42 -71.60
N ARG A 301 9.92 55.58 -71.47
CA ARG A 301 9.18 55.02 -72.61
C ARG A 301 8.33 56.07 -73.34
N LEU A 302 7.67 56.97 -72.62
CA LEU A 302 6.92 58.08 -73.21
C LEU A 302 7.86 59.07 -73.91
N GLU A 303 8.96 59.45 -73.26
CA GLU A 303 10.01 60.31 -73.82
C GLU A 303 10.63 59.67 -75.08
N TYR A 304 10.94 58.37 -75.06
CA TYR A 304 11.40 57.64 -76.25
C TYR A 304 10.37 57.66 -77.38
N GLN A 305 9.09 57.44 -77.07
CA GLN A 305 8.02 57.44 -78.06
C GLN A 305 7.78 58.84 -78.66
N GLU A 306 7.94 59.89 -77.88
CA GLU A 306 7.92 61.28 -78.35
C GLU A 306 9.12 61.58 -79.27
N GLN A 307 10.34 61.16 -78.90
CA GLN A 307 11.51 61.32 -79.77
C GLN A 307 11.43 60.49 -81.06
N GLU A 308 10.84 59.29 -81.02
CA GLU A 308 10.62 58.48 -82.24
C GLU A 308 9.56 59.11 -83.16
N ASN A 309 8.51 59.73 -82.60
CA ASN A 309 7.56 60.54 -83.38
C ASN A 309 8.26 61.75 -84.03
N ASN A 310 9.11 62.48 -83.30
CA ASN A 310 9.91 63.58 -83.85
C ASN A 310 10.87 63.09 -84.95
N ARG A 311 11.48 61.91 -84.76
CA ARG A 311 12.35 61.27 -85.76
C ARG A 311 11.59 60.91 -87.04
N MET A 312 10.33 60.47 -86.94
CA MET A 312 9.47 60.23 -88.10
C MET A 312 9.10 61.54 -88.81
N GLN A 313 8.71 62.59 -88.07
CA GLN A 313 8.41 63.91 -88.67
C GLN A 313 9.60 64.47 -89.46
N LEU A 314 10.80 64.43 -88.89
CA LEU A 314 12.04 64.85 -89.58
C LEU A 314 12.38 63.95 -90.79
N GLN A 315 11.99 62.67 -90.76
CA GLN A 315 12.14 61.77 -91.90
C GLN A 315 11.14 62.11 -93.02
N ASP A 316 9.87 62.40 -92.69
CA ASP A 316 8.85 62.81 -93.66
C ASP A 316 9.18 64.17 -94.30
N GLU A 317 9.70 65.13 -93.51
CA GLU A 317 10.25 66.39 -94.02
C GLU A 317 11.38 66.14 -95.02
N LEU A 318 12.34 65.27 -94.68
CA LEU A 318 13.48 64.94 -95.54
C LEU A 318 13.05 64.18 -96.81
N GLU A 319 12.04 63.30 -96.73
CA GLU A 319 11.44 62.64 -97.89
C GLU A 319 10.71 63.65 -98.80
N SER A 320 10.04 64.64 -98.22
CA SER A 320 9.44 65.74 -98.98
C SER A 320 10.50 66.59 -99.70
N LEU A 321 11.62 66.87 -99.05
CA LEU A 321 12.74 67.61 -99.62
C LEU A 321 13.41 66.85 -100.76
N LYS A 322 13.66 65.53 -100.61
CA LYS A 322 14.06 64.66 -101.75
C LYS A 322 13.07 64.80 -102.91
N GLY A 323 11.77 64.70 -102.64
CA GLY A 323 10.72 64.84 -103.65
C GLY A 323 10.70 66.21 -104.35
N THR A 324 11.19 67.28 -103.73
CA THR A 324 11.41 68.57 -104.43
C THR A 324 12.71 68.57 -105.24
N VAL A 325 13.80 68.01 -104.72
CA VAL A 325 15.09 67.91 -105.42
C VAL A 325 14.94 67.05 -106.68
N ASP A 326 14.32 65.88 -106.59
CA ASP A 326 14.10 64.97 -107.72
C ASP A 326 13.24 65.62 -108.81
N ARG A 327 12.20 66.40 -108.44
CA ARG A 327 11.44 67.22 -109.40
C ARG A 327 12.35 68.21 -110.13
N THR A 328 13.11 69.02 -109.39
CA THR A 328 14.04 69.99 -110.03
C THR A 328 15.12 69.31 -110.88
N ALA A 329 15.55 68.09 -110.52
CA ALA A 329 16.46 67.29 -111.32
C ALA A 329 15.80 66.79 -112.61
N THR A 330 14.53 66.35 -112.56
CA THR A 330 13.77 65.99 -113.77
C THR A 330 13.49 67.18 -114.68
N ASP A 331 13.15 68.36 -114.12
CA ASP A 331 12.94 69.60 -114.88
C ASP A 331 14.24 70.06 -115.55
N LEU A 332 15.37 70.00 -114.83
CA LEU A 332 16.68 70.35 -115.37
C LEU A 332 17.15 69.33 -116.43
N GLN A 333 16.78 68.06 -116.30
CA GLN A 333 17.02 67.04 -117.33
C GLN A 333 16.10 67.24 -118.55
N ALA A 334 14.85 67.67 -118.36
CA ALA A 334 13.96 68.06 -119.45
C ALA A 334 14.51 69.28 -120.21
N MET A 335 14.95 70.32 -119.50
CA MET A 335 15.65 71.48 -120.08
C MET A 335 16.93 71.09 -120.82
N ARG A 336 17.73 70.15 -120.29
CA ARG A 336 18.89 69.59 -121.01
C ARG A 336 18.48 68.87 -122.30
N SER A 337 17.36 68.13 -122.30
CA SER A 337 16.85 67.47 -123.51
C SER A 337 16.37 68.48 -124.56
N GLN A 338 15.71 69.58 -124.15
CA GLN A 338 15.33 70.69 -125.01
C GLN A 338 16.56 71.41 -125.59
N LEU A 339 17.60 71.67 -124.78
CA LEU A 339 18.87 72.22 -125.24
C LEU A 339 19.60 71.28 -126.22
N ALA A 340 19.52 69.97 -126.03
CA ALA A 340 20.07 68.98 -126.97
C ALA A 340 19.28 68.98 -128.29
N HIS A 341 17.95 69.12 -128.24
CA HIS A 341 17.10 69.25 -129.42
C HIS A 341 17.39 70.56 -130.19
N MET A 342 17.47 71.69 -129.48
CA MET A 342 17.86 72.99 -130.06
C MET A 342 19.27 72.96 -130.66
N LYS A 343 20.24 72.29 -130.02
CA LYS A 343 21.56 72.05 -130.62
C LYS A 343 21.48 71.22 -131.91
N LYS A 344 20.61 70.21 -131.96
CA LYS A 344 20.38 69.41 -133.17
C LYS A 344 19.73 70.26 -134.28
N GLU A 345 18.74 71.08 -133.98
CA GLU A 345 18.18 72.04 -134.95
C GLU A 345 19.23 73.03 -135.48
N ILE A 346 20.11 73.54 -134.61
CA ILE A 346 21.22 74.41 -135.00
C ILE A 346 22.19 73.65 -135.92
N GLN A 347 22.50 72.39 -135.62
CA GLN A 347 23.30 71.51 -136.48
C GLN A 347 22.66 71.35 -137.87
N ASP A 348 21.36 71.06 -137.93
CA ASP A 348 20.60 70.82 -139.16
C ASP A 348 20.41 72.12 -139.97
N LYS A 349 20.23 73.27 -139.32
CA LYS A 349 20.25 74.60 -139.96
C LYS A 349 21.65 74.95 -140.48
N ASN A 350 22.72 74.59 -139.77
CA ASN A 350 24.10 74.74 -140.27
C ASN A 350 24.38 73.84 -141.49
N ASN A 351 23.85 72.62 -141.49
CA ASN A 351 23.98 71.71 -142.64
C ASN A 351 23.22 72.23 -143.87
N LYS A 352 22.01 72.78 -143.69
CA LYS A 352 21.29 73.50 -144.76
C LYS A 352 22.05 74.74 -145.25
N LEU A 353 22.64 75.52 -144.34
CA LEU A 353 23.43 76.70 -144.69
C LEU A 353 24.74 76.34 -145.43
N LYS A 354 25.35 75.18 -145.12
CA LYS A 354 26.45 74.61 -145.93
C LYS A 354 25.99 74.22 -147.33
N ALA A 355 24.83 73.57 -147.48
CA ALA A 355 24.29 73.20 -148.79
C ALA A 355 23.99 74.46 -149.66
N SER A 356 23.39 75.50 -149.08
CA SER A 356 23.19 76.78 -149.80
C SER A 356 24.51 77.49 -150.11
N ARG A 357 25.53 77.40 -149.25
CA ARG A 357 26.89 77.88 -149.58
C ARG A 357 27.51 77.11 -150.74
N GLN A 358 27.33 75.80 -150.83
CA GLN A 358 27.80 75.00 -151.97
C GLN A 358 27.07 75.38 -153.27
N GLN A 359 25.80 75.77 -153.21
CA GLN A 359 25.08 76.32 -154.37
C GLN A 359 25.58 77.72 -154.77
N ASN A 360 26.01 78.56 -153.83
CA ASN A 360 26.64 79.85 -154.15
C ASN A 360 28.05 79.68 -154.74
N VAL A 361 28.88 78.77 -154.19
CA VAL A 361 30.19 78.45 -154.76
C VAL A 361 30.06 77.96 -156.20
N ALA A 362 29.07 77.11 -156.51
CA ALA A 362 28.76 76.66 -157.88
C ALA A 362 28.18 77.77 -158.81
N LEU A 363 28.01 79.00 -158.32
CA LEU A 363 27.72 80.21 -159.09
C LEU A 363 28.93 81.15 -159.16
N GLU A 364 29.75 81.20 -158.12
CA GLU A 364 31.04 81.94 -158.09
C GLU A 364 32.08 81.27 -159.01
N GLU A 365 32.16 79.93 -159.03
CA GLU A 365 32.98 79.15 -159.98
C GLU A 365 32.61 79.42 -161.45
N LYS A 366 31.33 79.73 -161.74
CA LYS A 366 30.88 80.13 -163.08
C LYS A 366 31.30 81.55 -163.46
N LEU A 367 31.61 82.40 -162.49
CA LEU A 367 32.15 83.74 -162.71
C LEU A 367 33.66 83.70 -162.90
N GLN A 368 34.36 82.80 -162.19
CA GLN A 368 35.82 82.77 -162.12
C GLN A 368 36.49 81.88 -163.19
N TYR A 369 35.76 80.96 -163.83
CA TYR A 369 36.30 80.08 -164.89
C TYR A 369 36.45 80.74 -166.29
N VAL A 370 35.85 81.92 -166.53
CA VAL A 370 35.67 82.45 -167.90
C VAL A 370 36.45 83.75 -168.18
N THR A 371 37.05 84.39 -167.16
CA THR A 371 37.89 85.60 -167.35
C THR A 371 39.40 85.35 -167.30
N ASP A 372 39.88 84.25 -166.69
CA ASP A 372 41.32 83.99 -166.53
C ASP A 372 41.87 82.97 -167.55
N ALA A 373 42.31 83.53 -168.68
CA ALA A 373 43.41 83.08 -169.56
C ALA A 373 43.42 81.65 -170.16
N ALA A 374 43.48 81.60 -171.50
CA ALA A 374 43.68 80.38 -172.27
C ALA A 374 45.10 80.28 -172.89
N VAL A 375 45.70 79.08 -172.79
CA VAL A 375 46.59 78.44 -173.82
C VAL A 375 47.95 79.14 -174.09
N SER A 376 49.09 78.47 -174.27
CA SER A 376 49.32 77.12 -174.81
C SER A 376 50.11 76.18 -173.89
N VAL A 377 49.83 74.87 -174.01
CA VAL A 377 50.30 73.81 -173.11
C VAL A 377 50.50 72.50 -173.87
N GLU A 378 51.73 72.19 -174.30
CA GLU A 378 52.10 70.86 -174.84
C GLU A 378 53.15 70.13 -173.98
N GLU A 379 54.10 70.84 -173.36
CA GLU A 379 55.19 70.20 -172.58
C GLU A 379 54.76 69.56 -171.24
N ARG A 380 53.48 69.69 -170.83
CA ARG A 380 52.97 69.13 -169.56
C ARG A 380 52.44 67.70 -169.66
N ALA A 381 52.03 67.24 -170.84
CA ALA A 381 51.30 65.98 -171.00
C ALA A 381 52.12 64.75 -170.54
N ILE A 382 53.40 64.69 -170.94
CA ILE A 382 54.30 63.55 -170.73
C ILE A 382 54.51 63.22 -169.24
N ARG A 383 54.42 64.21 -168.34
CA ARG A 383 54.54 63.97 -166.88
C ARG A 383 53.24 63.46 -166.24
N MET A 384 52.08 63.75 -166.83
CA MET A 384 50.78 63.37 -166.27
C MET A 384 50.44 61.90 -166.55
N GLU A 385 50.88 61.35 -167.68
CA GLU A 385 50.70 59.93 -168.03
C GLU A 385 51.52 58.97 -167.14
N GLN A 386 52.60 59.46 -166.51
CA GLN A 386 53.38 58.67 -165.54
C GLN A 386 52.62 58.56 -164.21
N MET A 387 52.15 59.69 -163.66
CA MET A 387 51.33 59.74 -162.43
C MET A 387 50.09 58.82 -162.50
N LEU A 388 49.36 58.82 -163.62
CA LEU A 388 48.15 58.00 -163.78
C LEU A 388 48.43 56.48 -163.70
N LYS A 389 49.60 56.02 -164.16
CA LYS A 389 49.98 54.60 -164.10
C LYS A 389 50.41 54.14 -162.70
N GLU A 390 50.75 55.07 -161.82
CA GLU A 390 51.05 54.78 -160.41
C GLU A 390 49.74 54.69 -159.61
N GLU A 391 48.80 55.61 -159.80
CA GLU A 391 47.49 55.57 -159.13
C GLU A 391 46.60 54.39 -159.57
N GLU A 392 46.72 53.91 -160.82
CA GLU A 392 46.06 52.67 -161.24
C GLU A 392 46.62 51.39 -160.56
N GLN A 393 47.77 51.48 -159.90
CA GLN A 393 48.34 50.39 -159.11
C GLN A 393 47.92 50.48 -157.63
N THR A 394 47.95 51.69 -157.03
CA THR A 394 47.53 51.91 -155.62
C THR A 394 46.10 51.44 -155.38
N ILE A 395 45.18 51.73 -156.31
CA ILE A 395 43.76 51.31 -156.23
C ILE A 395 43.62 49.77 -156.17
N LYS A 396 44.40 49.03 -156.96
CA LYS A 396 44.35 47.56 -156.99
C LYS A 396 44.89 46.92 -155.70
N GLU A 397 45.87 47.56 -155.06
CA GLU A 397 46.35 47.12 -153.73
C GLU A 397 45.30 47.36 -152.63
N ILE A 398 44.57 48.48 -152.68
CA ILE A 398 43.51 48.81 -151.72
C ILE A 398 42.36 47.79 -151.79
N ASP A 399 41.91 47.38 -152.98
CA ASP A 399 40.88 46.35 -153.13
C ASP A 399 41.33 44.98 -152.58
N CYS A 400 42.60 44.63 -152.76
CA CYS A 400 43.19 43.42 -152.18
C CYS A 400 43.21 43.47 -150.63
N GLN A 401 43.51 44.64 -150.04
CA GLN A 401 43.43 44.86 -148.60
C GLN A 401 41.98 44.77 -148.10
N LEU A 402 41.01 45.32 -148.84
CA LEU A 402 39.59 45.28 -148.50
C LEU A 402 39.03 43.85 -148.46
N HIS A 403 39.42 42.99 -149.41
CA HIS A 403 39.06 41.57 -149.37
C HIS A 403 39.64 40.85 -148.14
N ARG A 404 40.92 41.10 -147.84
CA ARG A 404 41.63 40.51 -146.70
C ARG A 404 41.01 40.92 -145.35
N LEU A 405 40.52 42.16 -145.25
CA LEU A 405 39.78 42.66 -144.08
C LEU A 405 38.40 41.99 -143.93
N ARG A 406 37.68 41.72 -145.02
CA ARG A 406 36.38 41.02 -144.97
C ARG A 406 36.53 39.57 -144.47
N GLU A 407 37.55 38.85 -144.93
CA GLU A 407 37.86 37.51 -144.39
C GLU A 407 38.19 37.53 -142.88
N LEU A 408 39.00 38.49 -142.45
CA LEU A 408 39.33 38.66 -141.03
C LEU A 408 38.08 38.94 -140.19
N LEU A 409 37.18 39.78 -140.68
CA LEU A 409 35.93 40.12 -140.01
C LEU A 409 35.01 38.88 -139.87
N PHE A 410 34.89 38.05 -140.92
CA PHE A 410 34.17 36.78 -140.85
C PHE A 410 34.78 35.83 -139.80
N LYS A 411 36.10 35.61 -139.84
CA LYS A 411 36.84 34.76 -138.89
C LYS A 411 36.64 35.23 -137.44
N ARG A 412 36.78 36.54 -137.16
CA ARG A 412 36.51 37.12 -135.82
C ARG A 412 35.05 36.99 -135.38
N THR A 413 34.10 37.05 -136.31
CA THR A 413 32.67 36.87 -135.99
C THR A 413 32.38 35.42 -135.56
N GLN A 414 33.00 34.44 -136.23
CA GLN A 414 32.89 33.03 -135.89
C GLN A 414 33.56 32.71 -134.53
N GLU A 415 34.77 33.21 -134.28
CA GLU A 415 35.44 33.12 -132.97
C GLU A 415 34.59 33.70 -131.83
N LEU A 416 33.96 34.86 -132.05
CA LEU A 416 33.08 35.51 -131.08
C LEU A 416 31.83 34.69 -130.79
N GLN A 417 31.31 33.96 -131.79
CA GLN A 417 30.16 33.07 -131.62
C GLN A 417 30.54 31.80 -130.85
N ASP A 418 31.72 31.22 -131.10
CA ASP A 418 32.27 30.11 -130.30
C ASP A 418 32.56 30.52 -128.85
N LEU A 419 33.06 31.74 -128.61
CA LEU A 419 33.24 32.26 -127.26
C LEU A 419 31.90 32.42 -126.53
N LYS A 420 30.83 32.85 -127.21
CA LYS A 420 29.48 32.94 -126.63
C LYS A 420 28.85 31.58 -126.31
N THR A 421 29.22 30.48 -126.99
CA THR A 421 28.76 29.13 -126.58
C THR A 421 29.52 28.65 -125.35
N LYS A 422 30.83 28.89 -125.28
CA LYS A 422 31.66 28.60 -124.10
C LYS A 422 31.21 29.38 -122.86
N GLU A 423 30.92 30.67 -123.01
CA GLU A 423 30.33 31.52 -121.97
C GLU A 423 29.06 30.89 -121.39
N LYS A 424 28.08 30.56 -122.24
CA LYS A 424 26.82 29.93 -121.81
C LYS A 424 27.03 28.60 -121.07
N ASN A 425 27.97 27.77 -121.52
CA ASN A 425 28.29 26.51 -120.86
C ASN A 425 28.88 26.76 -119.46
N THR A 426 29.85 27.67 -119.32
CA THR A 426 30.41 28.02 -118.00
C THR A 426 29.38 28.66 -117.06
N VAL A 427 28.42 29.44 -117.58
CA VAL A 427 27.31 29.98 -116.78
C VAL A 427 26.39 28.85 -116.29
N ALA A 428 26.14 27.82 -117.12
CA ALA A 428 25.39 26.64 -116.70
C ALA A 428 26.14 25.85 -115.60
N GLU A 429 27.45 25.61 -115.77
CA GLU A 429 28.32 24.95 -114.77
C GLU A 429 28.37 25.73 -113.45
N ILE A 430 28.47 27.07 -113.51
CA ILE A 430 28.41 27.95 -112.33
C ILE A 430 27.04 27.87 -111.65
N SER A 431 25.94 27.78 -112.41
CA SER A 431 24.60 27.64 -111.83
C SER A 431 24.39 26.28 -111.15
N GLY A 432 24.86 25.19 -111.75
CA GLY A 432 24.87 23.85 -111.13
C GLY A 432 25.75 23.78 -109.88
N SER A 433 26.93 24.41 -109.92
CA SER A 433 27.84 24.51 -108.78
C SER A 433 27.25 25.33 -107.62
N LYS A 434 26.52 26.42 -107.92
CA LYS A 434 25.77 27.21 -106.92
C LYS A 434 24.62 26.39 -106.30
N ALA A 435 23.90 25.60 -107.09
CA ALA A 435 22.87 24.70 -106.58
C ALA A 435 23.47 23.61 -105.67
N ALA A 436 24.60 23.01 -106.07
CA ALA A 436 25.33 22.04 -105.24
C ALA A 436 25.82 22.66 -103.92
N LEU A 437 26.39 23.88 -103.95
CA LEU A 437 26.78 24.62 -102.75
C LEU A 437 25.60 24.96 -101.84
N SER A 438 24.43 25.31 -102.41
CA SER A 438 23.21 25.54 -101.63
C SER A 438 22.74 24.26 -100.93
N ASN A 439 22.72 23.14 -101.64
CA ASN A 439 22.38 21.83 -101.09
C ASN A 439 23.35 21.41 -99.98
N LEU A 440 24.67 21.59 -100.18
CA LEU A 440 25.69 21.32 -99.17
C LEU A 440 25.52 22.21 -97.92
N ARG A 441 25.29 23.53 -98.09
CA ARG A 441 24.98 24.43 -96.97
C ARG A 441 23.72 24.00 -96.21
N SER A 442 22.64 23.64 -96.91
CA SER A 442 21.42 23.14 -96.25
C SER A 442 21.64 21.83 -95.47
N ARG A 443 22.64 21.02 -95.86
CA ARG A 443 23.04 19.80 -95.14
C ARG A 443 23.96 20.10 -93.97
N LEU A 444 24.84 21.10 -94.09
CA LEU A 444 25.68 21.62 -93.01
C LEU A 444 24.80 22.18 -91.88
N ASN A 445 23.89 23.11 -92.20
CA ASN A 445 22.92 23.66 -91.25
C ASN A 445 22.06 22.59 -90.56
N LYS A 446 21.79 21.43 -91.20
CA LYS A 446 21.10 20.31 -90.54
C LYS A 446 22.00 19.62 -89.51
N LEU A 447 23.24 19.33 -89.88
CA LEU A 447 24.24 18.75 -88.96
C LEU A 447 24.54 19.68 -87.78
N ASP A 448 24.59 21.00 -88.00
CA ASP A 448 24.76 21.99 -86.92
C ASP A 448 23.57 21.98 -85.95
N ASN A 449 22.34 21.97 -86.47
CA ASN A 449 21.12 21.86 -85.65
C ASN A 449 21.02 20.52 -84.91
N ASP A 450 21.49 19.42 -85.50
CA ASP A 450 21.51 18.12 -84.85
C ASP A 450 22.65 18.01 -83.81
N SER A 451 23.77 18.70 -84.02
CA SER A 451 24.84 18.87 -83.03
C SER A 451 24.38 19.69 -81.82
N LEU A 452 23.59 20.75 -82.02
CA LEU A 452 23.01 21.53 -80.92
C LEU A 452 22.06 20.67 -80.07
N LYS A 453 21.17 19.89 -80.70
CA LYS A 453 20.32 18.92 -79.98
C LYS A 453 21.13 17.87 -79.23
N GLN A 454 22.25 17.40 -79.79
CA GLN A 454 23.14 16.47 -79.08
C GLN A 454 23.78 17.12 -77.85
N GLN A 455 24.18 18.40 -77.91
CA GLN A 455 24.67 19.15 -76.75
C GLN A 455 23.57 19.33 -75.69
N GLU A 456 22.32 19.64 -76.08
CA GLU A 456 21.18 19.68 -75.16
C GLU A 456 20.92 18.31 -74.50
N ILE A 457 20.97 17.21 -75.26
CA ILE A 457 20.81 15.85 -74.74
C ILE A 457 21.92 15.50 -73.74
N ILE A 458 23.18 15.83 -74.05
CA ILE A 458 24.33 15.62 -73.16
C ILE A 458 24.14 16.42 -71.86
N TYR A 459 23.82 17.72 -71.93
CA TYR A 459 23.56 18.54 -70.73
C TYR A 459 22.44 17.98 -69.85
N ASN A 460 21.36 17.48 -70.46
CA ASN A 460 20.27 16.84 -69.73
C ASN A 460 20.68 15.50 -69.09
N GLN A 461 21.56 14.72 -69.75
CA GLN A 461 22.12 13.49 -69.21
C GLN A 461 23.11 13.77 -68.07
N ASP A 462 24.02 14.73 -68.22
CA ASP A 462 24.95 15.15 -67.16
C ASP A 462 24.22 15.65 -65.91
N PHE A 463 23.12 16.41 -66.09
CA PHE A 463 22.27 16.82 -64.97
C PHE A 463 21.60 15.63 -64.27
N GLN A 464 21.10 14.64 -65.03
CA GLN A 464 20.55 13.41 -64.47
C GLN A 464 21.63 12.57 -63.76
N ILE A 465 22.85 12.50 -64.30
CA ILE A 465 23.99 11.85 -63.68
C ILE A 465 24.32 12.51 -62.34
N GLN A 466 24.49 13.83 -62.28
CA GLN A 466 24.75 14.54 -61.01
C GLN A 466 23.62 14.34 -59.97
N MET A 467 22.37 14.27 -60.41
CA MET A 467 21.24 13.97 -59.52
C MET A 467 21.26 12.53 -59.00
N LEU A 468 21.66 11.56 -59.83
CA LEU A 468 21.85 10.17 -59.44
C LEU A 468 23.10 9.97 -58.57
N GLU A 469 24.19 10.68 -58.82
CA GLU A 469 25.41 10.69 -57.99
C GLU A 469 25.12 11.24 -56.59
N ARG A 470 24.45 12.39 -56.48
CA ARG A 470 24.01 12.95 -55.18
C ARG A 470 23.09 11.98 -54.42
N LYS A 471 22.24 11.23 -55.14
CA LYS A 471 21.38 10.18 -54.55
C LYS A 471 22.19 8.95 -54.14
N MET A 472 23.21 8.57 -54.92
CA MET A 472 24.15 7.49 -54.64
C MET A 472 25.02 7.77 -53.42
N SER A 473 25.62 8.95 -53.28
CA SER A 473 26.41 9.32 -52.09
C SER A 473 25.56 9.27 -50.81
N ARG A 474 24.33 9.80 -50.85
CA ARG A 474 23.38 9.65 -49.74
C ARG A 474 23.06 8.18 -49.41
N LEU A 475 22.84 7.34 -50.43
CA LEU A 475 22.58 5.90 -50.26
C LEU A 475 23.82 5.11 -49.80
N LYS A 476 25.03 5.60 -50.08
CA LYS A 476 26.31 5.05 -49.59
C LYS A 476 26.64 5.48 -48.15
N GLY A 477 25.87 6.40 -47.56
CA GLY A 477 26.15 6.95 -46.23
C GLY A 477 27.16 8.10 -46.20
N GLU A 478 27.46 8.72 -47.35
CA GLU A 478 28.19 9.99 -47.44
C GLU A 478 27.22 11.14 -47.10
N VAL A 479 26.88 11.23 -45.81
CA VAL A 479 26.07 12.30 -45.21
C VAL A 479 26.96 13.50 -44.87
N ASN A 480 26.40 14.71 -44.77
CA ASN A 480 27.16 15.89 -44.31
C ASN A 480 27.78 15.61 -42.92
N THR A 481 28.99 16.11 -42.66
CA THR A 481 29.71 15.83 -41.40
C THR A 481 28.94 16.25 -40.15
N GLU A 482 28.18 17.35 -40.24
CA GLU A 482 27.31 17.85 -39.16
C GLU A 482 26.10 16.93 -38.93
N GLU A 483 25.44 16.46 -39.99
CA GLU A 483 24.33 15.51 -39.89
C GLU A 483 24.81 14.16 -39.34
N LYS A 484 26.01 13.71 -39.73
CA LYS A 484 26.64 12.52 -39.16
C LYS A 484 26.93 12.70 -37.65
N GLN A 485 27.53 13.82 -37.24
CA GLN A 485 27.79 14.10 -35.82
C GLN A 485 26.50 14.21 -35.00
N ALA A 486 25.44 14.81 -35.54
CA ALA A 486 24.14 14.86 -34.89
C ALA A 486 23.51 13.47 -34.72
N LEU A 487 23.64 12.59 -35.72
CA LEU A 487 23.19 11.20 -35.63
C LEU A 487 24.04 10.37 -34.66
N GLU A 488 25.36 10.53 -34.64
CA GLU A 488 26.26 9.86 -33.70
C GLU A 488 25.98 10.30 -32.25
N ALA A 489 25.76 11.59 -32.00
CA ALA A 489 25.31 12.10 -30.70
C ALA A 489 23.94 11.52 -30.30
N ARG A 490 22.99 11.44 -31.24
CA ARG A 490 21.67 10.87 -30.98
C ARG A 490 21.72 9.36 -30.69
N VAL A 491 22.64 8.63 -31.32
CA VAL A 491 22.93 7.23 -30.99
C VAL A 491 23.57 7.12 -29.59
N ALA A 492 24.45 8.02 -29.20
CA ALA A 492 25.03 8.05 -27.85
C ALA A 492 23.94 8.27 -26.77
N GLU A 493 23.04 9.25 -26.94
CA GLU A 493 21.89 9.47 -26.04
C GLU A 493 20.99 8.24 -25.92
N LEU A 494 20.67 7.59 -27.06
CA LEU A 494 19.80 6.42 -27.10
C LEU A 494 20.47 5.17 -26.51
N THR A 495 21.79 5.00 -26.67
CA THR A 495 22.52 3.91 -26.02
C THR A 495 22.65 4.13 -24.51
N HIS A 496 22.90 5.36 -24.05
CA HIS A 496 22.95 5.67 -22.63
C HIS A 496 21.61 5.40 -21.92
N SER A 497 20.51 5.93 -22.46
CA SER A 497 19.16 5.69 -21.91
C SER A 497 18.75 4.21 -21.98
N LEU A 498 19.16 3.47 -23.02
CA LEU A 498 18.98 2.00 -23.08
C LEU A 498 19.75 1.29 -21.94
N GLU A 499 20.96 1.72 -21.61
CA GLU A 499 21.73 1.16 -20.49
C GLU A 499 21.14 1.51 -19.12
N GLU A 500 20.62 2.72 -18.93
CA GLU A 500 19.85 3.08 -17.73
C GLU A 500 18.61 2.20 -17.56
N LYS A 501 17.80 2.02 -18.62
CA LYS A 501 16.63 1.14 -18.56
C LYS A 501 17.02 -0.33 -18.34
N LYS A 502 18.15 -0.80 -18.87
CA LYS A 502 18.71 -2.13 -18.55
C LYS A 502 19.12 -2.25 -17.07
N LYS A 503 19.79 -1.24 -16.50
CA LYS A 503 20.15 -1.19 -15.07
C LYS A 503 18.89 -1.25 -14.19
N ILE A 504 17.89 -0.42 -14.47
CA ILE A 504 16.59 -0.40 -13.75
C ILE A 504 15.88 -1.76 -13.88
N ALA A 505 15.80 -2.35 -15.08
CA ALA A 505 15.21 -3.67 -15.28
C ALA A 505 15.95 -4.76 -14.50
N SER A 506 17.28 -4.71 -14.42
CA SER A 506 18.07 -5.67 -13.62
C SER A 506 17.82 -5.53 -12.11
N LEU A 507 17.67 -4.30 -11.61
CA LEU A 507 17.32 -4.00 -10.22
C LEU A 507 15.93 -4.54 -9.87
N LEU A 508 14.93 -4.24 -10.70
CA LEU A 508 13.56 -4.74 -10.54
C LEU A 508 13.50 -6.28 -10.62
N THR A 509 14.29 -6.90 -11.50
CA THR A 509 14.38 -8.37 -11.58
C THR A 509 14.99 -8.97 -10.32
N ALA A 510 16.01 -8.32 -9.74
CA ALA A 510 16.60 -8.74 -8.47
C ALA A 510 15.63 -8.57 -7.27
N GLN A 511 14.84 -7.48 -7.25
CA GLN A 511 13.79 -7.24 -6.25
C GLN A 511 12.66 -8.27 -6.36
N LEU A 512 12.16 -8.54 -7.58
CA LEU A 512 11.16 -9.58 -7.83
C LEU A 512 11.66 -10.97 -7.41
N LYS A 513 12.95 -11.28 -7.63
CA LYS A 513 13.53 -12.55 -7.17
C LYS A 513 13.56 -12.65 -5.65
N LYS A 514 13.97 -11.59 -4.94
CA LYS A 514 13.90 -11.54 -3.46
C LYS A 514 12.47 -11.81 -2.98
N LEU A 515 11.49 -11.06 -3.48
CA LEU A 515 10.08 -11.24 -3.12
C LEU A 515 9.56 -12.66 -3.42
N GLN A 516 10.02 -13.32 -4.49
CA GLN A 516 9.68 -14.72 -4.77
C GLN A 516 10.28 -15.70 -3.74
N ASP A 517 11.52 -15.45 -3.30
CA ASP A 517 12.18 -16.27 -2.27
C ASP A 517 11.61 -15.98 -0.87
N ASP A 518 11.21 -14.74 -0.56
CA ASP A 518 10.47 -14.36 0.64
C ASP A 518 9.08 -15.03 0.69
N ILE A 519 8.34 -15.04 -0.43
CA ILE A 519 7.06 -15.75 -0.57
C ILE A 519 7.23 -17.27 -0.38
N ARG A 520 8.35 -17.86 -0.83
CA ARG A 520 8.68 -19.27 -0.60
C ARG A 520 8.97 -19.55 0.88
N TYR A 521 9.69 -18.66 1.56
CA TYR A 521 9.94 -18.76 2.99
C TYR A 521 8.64 -18.71 3.79
N ILE A 522 7.80 -17.70 3.55
CA ILE A 522 6.50 -17.53 4.23
C ILE A 522 5.58 -18.74 3.98
N LYS A 523 5.55 -19.30 2.76
CA LYS A 523 4.81 -20.54 2.49
C LYS A 523 5.33 -21.72 3.29
N LYS A 524 6.65 -21.88 3.43
CA LYS A 524 7.23 -22.96 4.22
C LYS A 524 6.92 -22.83 5.73
N GLU A 525 6.93 -21.62 6.27
CA GLU A 525 6.50 -21.38 7.66
C GLU A 525 4.98 -21.60 7.85
N MET A 526 4.17 -21.27 6.85
CA MET A 526 2.73 -21.58 6.82
C MET A 526 2.45 -23.09 6.76
N GLU A 527 3.26 -23.85 6.00
CA GLU A 527 3.18 -25.31 5.93
C GLU A 527 3.57 -25.97 7.25
N LYS A 528 4.66 -25.51 7.91
CA LYS A 528 5.03 -25.94 9.27
C LYS A 528 3.91 -25.68 10.27
N THR A 529 3.49 -24.42 10.40
CA THR A 529 2.47 -24.02 11.40
C THR A 529 1.11 -24.66 11.11
N GLY A 530 0.83 -25.04 9.87
CA GLY A 530 -0.28 -25.91 9.50
C GLY A 530 -0.16 -27.33 10.06
N ALA A 531 1.03 -27.94 9.97
CA ALA A 531 1.33 -29.26 10.53
C ALA A 531 1.33 -29.24 12.08
N ASP A 532 2.00 -28.25 12.69
CA ASP A 532 2.00 -28.05 14.15
C ASP A 532 0.57 -27.92 14.68
N LYS A 533 -0.30 -27.22 13.93
CA LYS A 533 -1.73 -27.09 14.24
C LYS A 533 -2.48 -28.42 14.10
N SER A 534 -2.23 -29.25 13.09
CA SER A 534 -2.87 -30.57 13.01
C SER A 534 -2.44 -31.50 14.14
N ASP A 535 -1.16 -31.47 14.51
CA ASP A 535 -0.62 -32.29 15.60
C ASP A 535 -1.20 -31.86 16.96
N LEU A 536 -1.29 -30.54 17.21
CA LEU A 536 -1.97 -30.00 18.39
C LEU A 536 -3.47 -30.31 18.39
N THR A 537 -4.14 -30.30 17.23
CA THR A 537 -5.56 -30.66 17.12
C THR A 537 -5.77 -32.14 17.47
N SER A 538 -4.95 -33.03 16.92
CA SER A 538 -4.96 -34.46 17.27
C SER A 538 -4.66 -34.68 18.75
N LYS A 539 -3.73 -33.92 19.34
CA LYS A 539 -3.42 -33.98 20.78
C LYS A 539 -4.61 -33.53 21.65
N ILE A 540 -5.37 -32.51 21.21
CA ILE A 540 -6.61 -32.09 21.87
C ILE A 540 -7.68 -33.18 21.78
N GLU A 541 -7.82 -33.85 20.63
CA GLU A 541 -8.75 -34.98 20.45
C GLU A 541 -8.39 -36.17 21.36
N GLU A 542 -7.10 -36.54 21.46
CA GLU A 542 -6.61 -37.55 22.41
C GLU A 542 -6.93 -37.19 23.88
N LEU A 543 -6.67 -35.93 24.27
CA LEU A 543 -6.92 -35.45 25.64
C LEU A 543 -8.41 -35.41 25.95
N ASN A 544 -9.27 -35.04 24.99
CA ASN A 544 -10.72 -35.08 25.14
C ASN A 544 -11.22 -36.52 25.32
N LEU A 545 -10.71 -37.48 24.54
CA LEU A 545 -11.04 -38.90 24.69
C LEU A 545 -10.55 -39.47 26.03
N PHE A 546 -9.37 -39.06 26.50
CA PHE A 546 -8.87 -39.41 27.84
C PHE A 546 -9.74 -38.82 28.96
N ASN A 547 -10.15 -37.56 28.84
CA ASN A 547 -11.04 -36.90 29.80
C ASN A 547 -12.42 -37.57 29.84
N GLU A 548 -13.00 -37.89 28.68
CA GLU A 548 -14.25 -38.64 28.56
C GLU A 548 -14.17 -40.01 29.25
N ASN A 549 -13.07 -40.74 29.07
CA ASN A 549 -12.88 -42.05 29.69
C ASN A 549 -12.67 -41.92 31.20
N SER A 550 -11.89 -40.95 31.65
CA SER A 550 -11.71 -40.60 33.06
C SER A 550 -13.04 -40.22 33.73
N GLU A 551 -13.91 -39.47 33.04
CA GLU A 551 -15.28 -39.20 33.50
C GLU A 551 -16.14 -40.46 33.60
N LYS A 552 -16.07 -41.36 32.61
CA LYS A 552 -16.82 -42.63 32.60
C LYS A 552 -16.38 -43.53 33.76
N GLU A 553 -15.08 -43.58 34.08
CA GLU A 553 -14.56 -44.30 35.23
C GLU A 553 -14.92 -43.64 36.56
N LEU A 554 -14.81 -42.32 36.67
CA LEU A 554 -15.22 -41.56 37.84
C LEU A 554 -16.73 -41.72 38.13
N LYS A 555 -17.57 -41.81 37.09
CA LYS A 555 -19.00 -42.15 37.20
C LYS A 555 -19.22 -43.59 37.72
N LYS A 556 -18.46 -44.59 37.25
CA LYS A 556 -18.49 -45.97 37.79
C LYS A 556 -18.08 -46.02 39.26
N ILE A 557 -16.98 -45.36 39.64
CA ILE A 557 -16.47 -45.33 41.02
C ILE A 557 -17.46 -44.62 41.96
N ARG A 558 -18.14 -43.55 41.48
CA ARG A 558 -19.24 -42.91 42.24
C ARG A 558 -20.41 -43.86 42.47
N GLN A 559 -20.80 -44.67 41.48
CA GLN A 559 -21.85 -45.68 41.64
C GLN A 559 -21.44 -46.75 42.66
N GLN A 560 -20.25 -47.36 42.50
CA GLN A 560 -19.72 -48.35 43.44
C GLN A 560 -19.64 -47.83 44.88
N LYS A 561 -19.31 -46.54 45.06
CA LYS A 561 -19.36 -45.89 46.38
C LYS A 561 -20.79 -45.77 46.93
N GLN A 562 -21.77 -45.47 46.09
CA GLN A 562 -23.18 -45.42 46.51
C GLN A 562 -23.68 -46.82 46.89
N ASP A 563 -23.37 -47.83 46.08
CA ASP A 563 -23.75 -49.22 46.30
C ASP A 563 -23.17 -49.75 47.63
N THR A 564 -21.86 -49.59 47.84
CA THR A 564 -21.19 -49.97 49.11
C THR A 564 -21.66 -49.16 50.32
N MET A 565 -22.09 -47.90 50.14
CA MET A 565 -22.76 -47.13 51.20
C MET A 565 -24.16 -47.67 51.52
N VAL A 566 -24.88 -48.27 50.56
CA VAL A 566 -26.15 -48.97 50.84
C VAL A 566 -25.89 -50.26 51.59
N GLU A 567 -24.88 -51.04 51.19
CA GLU A 567 -24.46 -52.27 51.88
C GLU A 567 -24.05 -52.03 53.34
N ASP A 568 -23.21 -51.01 53.61
CA ASP A 568 -22.83 -50.59 54.96
C ASP A 568 -24.05 -50.18 55.82
N ASN A 569 -25.04 -49.49 55.22
CA ASN A 569 -26.28 -49.15 55.93
C ASN A 569 -27.15 -50.39 56.21
N ILE A 570 -27.21 -51.37 55.31
CA ILE A 570 -27.89 -52.66 55.53
C ILE A 570 -27.20 -53.42 56.68
N LEU A 571 -25.87 -53.56 56.65
CA LEU A 571 -25.10 -54.20 57.71
C LEU A 571 -25.28 -53.50 59.06
N LYS A 572 -25.36 -52.16 59.09
CA LYS A 572 -25.68 -51.39 60.31
C LYS A 572 -27.09 -51.66 60.83
N LEU A 573 -28.08 -51.89 59.96
CA LEU A 573 -29.42 -52.31 60.36
C LEU A 573 -29.44 -53.75 60.89
N GLU A 574 -28.69 -54.67 60.28
CA GLU A 574 -28.56 -56.05 60.78
C GLU A 574 -27.85 -56.11 62.14
N VAL A 575 -26.77 -55.34 62.33
CA VAL A 575 -26.05 -55.23 63.62
C VAL A 575 -26.96 -54.64 64.70
N LYS A 576 -27.83 -53.67 64.38
CA LYS A 576 -28.87 -53.20 65.30
C LYS A 576 -29.85 -54.32 65.65
N ARG A 577 -30.47 -54.96 64.65
CA ARG A 577 -31.41 -56.08 64.85
C ARG A 577 -30.82 -57.21 65.71
N LEU A 578 -29.56 -57.57 65.49
CA LEU A 578 -28.85 -58.59 66.27
C LEU A 578 -28.55 -58.13 67.71
N ARG A 579 -28.19 -56.85 67.90
CA ARG A 579 -27.99 -56.26 69.23
C ARG A 579 -29.30 -56.20 70.02
N ASP A 580 -30.39 -55.77 69.39
CA ASP A 580 -31.70 -55.68 70.01
C ASP A 580 -32.21 -57.09 70.37
N LEU A 581 -31.99 -58.08 69.51
CA LEU A 581 -32.28 -59.49 69.81
C LEU A 581 -31.42 -60.03 70.97
N LEU A 582 -30.14 -59.65 71.06
CA LEU A 582 -29.25 -60.01 72.16
C LEU A 582 -29.72 -59.39 73.49
N TYR A 583 -30.10 -58.10 73.51
CA TYR A 583 -30.65 -57.46 74.71
C TYR A 583 -31.96 -58.12 75.15
N ASN A 584 -32.89 -58.37 74.21
CA ASN A 584 -34.11 -59.13 74.51
C ASN A 584 -33.79 -60.52 75.11
N LYS A 585 -32.74 -61.21 74.66
CA LYS A 585 -32.31 -62.48 75.27
C LYS A 585 -31.69 -62.30 76.65
N ALA A 586 -30.89 -61.25 76.88
CA ALA A 586 -30.33 -60.93 78.18
C ALA A 586 -31.42 -60.60 79.22
N ASP A 587 -32.42 -59.80 78.86
CA ASP A 587 -33.57 -59.49 79.73
C ASP A 587 -34.39 -60.74 80.07
N ASN A 588 -34.59 -61.64 79.11
CA ASN A 588 -35.22 -62.93 79.35
C ASN A 588 -34.42 -63.77 80.37
N VAL A 589 -33.09 -63.89 80.21
CA VAL A 589 -32.23 -64.59 81.17
C VAL A 589 -32.30 -63.95 82.56
N LEU A 590 -32.18 -62.61 82.64
CA LEU A 590 -32.28 -61.87 83.90
C LEU A 590 -33.64 -62.09 84.60
N SER A 591 -34.74 -62.19 83.83
CA SER A 591 -36.07 -62.48 84.38
C SER A 591 -36.17 -63.91 84.95
N LEU A 592 -35.53 -64.88 84.29
CA LEU A 592 -35.47 -66.28 84.74
C LEU A 592 -34.58 -66.43 85.98
N GLU A 593 -33.46 -65.71 86.05
CA GLU A 593 -32.60 -65.68 87.23
C GLU A 593 -33.28 -65.05 88.44
N LYS A 594 -33.97 -63.92 88.26
CA LYS A 594 -34.81 -63.30 89.31
C LYS A 594 -35.86 -64.28 89.82
N ARG A 595 -36.56 -64.99 88.92
CA ARG A 595 -37.56 -66.01 89.30
C ARG A 595 -36.95 -67.23 89.98
N ARG A 596 -35.75 -67.68 89.56
CA ARG A 596 -34.98 -68.74 90.23
C ARG A 596 -34.62 -68.35 91.66
N LEU A 597 -34.12 -67.13 91.85
CA LEU A 597 -33.75 -66.62 93.18
C LEU A 597 -34.98 -66.50 94.10
N GLN A 598 -36.10 -65.97 93.60
CA GLN A 598 -37.38 -65.90 94.34
C GLN A 598 -37.89 -67.28 94.78
N LEU A 599 -37.80 -68.29 93.91
CA LEU A 599 -38.15 -69.67 94.27
C LEU A 599 -37.17 -70.24 95.31
N GLN A 600 -35.88 -69.93 95.20
CA GLN A 600 -34.86 -70.39 96.14
C GLN A 600 -34.99 -69.74 97.53
N THR A 601 -35.43 -68.49 97.64
CA THR A 601 -35.75 -67.87 98.93
C THR A 601 -37.01 -68.48 99.54
N ALA A 602 -38.09 -68.63 98.75
CA ALA A 602 -39.33 -69.24 99.23
C ALA A 602 -39.15 -70.71 99.69
N MET A 603 -38.25 -71.47 99.05
CA MET A 603 -37.88 -72.81 99.53
C MET A 603 -37.16 -72.77 100.88
N LYS A 604 -36.19 -71.87 101.07
CA LYS A 604 -35.47 -71.71 102.35
C LYS A 604 -36.37 -71.26 103.48
N GLU A 605 -37.28 -70.32 103.21
CA GLU A 605 -38.31 -69.89 104.16
C GLU A 605 -39.17 -71.09 104.60
N ARG A 606 -39.63 -71.92 103.65
CA ARG A 606 -40.43 -73.11 103.95
C ARG A 606 -39.64 -74.22 104.67
N GLU A 607 -38.36 -74.38 104.40
CA GLU A 607 -37.46 -75.30 105.12
C GLU A 607 -37.32 -74.88 106.60
N GLU A 608 -37.13 -73.59 106.87
CA GLU A 608 -36.98 -73.07 108.24
C GLU A 608 -38.33 -73.07 109.00
N GLU A 609 -39.47 -72.83 108.33
CA GLU A 609 -40.81 -73.06 108.91
C GLU A 609 -41.01 -74.53 109.35
N ILE A 610 -40.67 -75.49 108.48
CA ILE A 610 -40.77 -76.93 108.79
C ILE A 610 -39.88 -77.31 109.97
N LYS A 611 -38.69 -76.71 110.06
CA LYS A 611 -37.73 -76.88 111.17
C LYS A 611 -38.29 -76.34 112.49
N VAL A 612 -38.88 -75.14 112.50
CA VAL A 612 -39.53 -74.57 113.70
C VAL A 612 -40.70 -75.45 114.15
N HIS A 613 -41.53 -75.95 113.23
CA HIS A 613 -42.59 -76.92 113.55
C HIS A 613 -42.03 -78.24 114.11
N ARG A 614 -40.90 -78.73 113.59
CA ARG A 614 -40.23 -79.93 114.08
C ARG A 614 -39.68 -79.74 115.49
N ASP A 615 -39.04 -78.62 115.77
CA ASP A 615 -38.50 -78.28 117.10
C ASP A 615 -39.63 -78.11 118.13
N MET A 616 -40.77 -77.53 117.73
CA MET A 616 -41.99 -77.45 118.55
C MET A 616 -42.57 -78.83 118.89
N LEU A 617 -42.66 -79.76 117.92
CA LEU A 617 -43.07 -81.14 118.20
C LEU A 617 -42.06 -81.83 119.13
N GLN A 618 -40.76 -81.52 119.00
CA GLN A 618 -39.71 -82.10 119.82
C GLN A 618 -39.63 -81.50 121.23
N THR A 619 -40.21 -80.31 121.49
CA THR A 619 -40.44 -79.82 122.87
C THR A 619 -41.72 -80.41 123.48
N GLN A 620 -42.80 -80.60 122.69
CA GLN A 620 -43.99 -81.32 123.16
C GLN A 620 -43.67 -82.74 123.61
N ILE A 621 -42.86 -83.49 122.86
CA ILE A 621 -42.39 -84.82 123.26
C ILE A 621 -41.63 -84.79 124.60
N LYS A 622 -40.77 -83.78 124.82
CA LYS A 622 -40.03 -83.63 126.10
C LYS A 622 -40.96 -83.36 127.29
N LEU A 623 -42.04 -82.59 127.09
CA LEU A 623 -43.05 -82.36 128.13
C LEU A 623 -43.79 -83.66 128.47
N ILE A 624 -44.20 -84.44 127.47
CA ILE A 624 -44.85 -85.75 127.68
C ILE A 624 -43.90 -86.75 128.36
N ASP A 625 -42.59 -86.73 128.04
CA ASP A 625 -41.57 -87.51 128.76
C ASP A 625 -41.43 -87.06 130.23
N GLN A 626 -41.53 -85.77 130.52
CA GLN A 626 -41.54 -85.23 131.89
C GLN A 626 -42.82 -85.61 132.65
N GLU A 627 -43.99 -85.56 132.02
CA GLU A 627 -45.25 -86.06 132.58
C GLU A 627 -45.17 -87.56 132.87
N ARG A 628 -44.59 -88.37 131.96
CA ARG A 628 -44.37 -89.81 132.20
C ARG A 628 -43.41 -90.04 133.37
N GLN A 629 -42.36 -89.22 133.53
CA GLN A 629 -41.48 -89.26 134.70
C GLN A 629 -42.22 -88.84 135.98
N GLY A 630 -43.08 -87.83 135.93
CA GLY A 630 -43.95 -87.42 137.02
C GLY A 630 -44.91 -88.53 137.45
N ILE A 631 -45.60 -89.17 136.50
CA ILE A 631 -46.47 -90.33 136.75
C ILE A 631 -45.67 -91.53 137.27
N SER A 632 -44.42 -91.71 136.85
CA SER A 632 -43.54 -92.77 137.38
C SER A 632 -43.05 -92.47 138.81
N ALA A 633 -42.80 -91.20 139.13
CA ALA A 633 -42.50 -90.73 140.47
C ALA A 633 -43.73 -90.83 141.38
N GLU A 634 -44.92 -90.47 140.89
CA GLU A 634 -46.19 -90.78 141.56
C GLU A 634 -46.39 -92.28 141.71
N LEU A 635 -46.05 -93.13 140.73
CA LEU A 635 -46.14 -94.59 140.88
C LEU A 635 -45.20 -95.09 141.99
N HIS A 636 -44.00 -94.52 142.13
CA HIS A 636 -43.08 -94.82 143.22
C HIS A 636 -43.55 -94.24 144.56
N GLU A 637 -44.24 -93.10 144.57
CA GLU A 637 -44.88 -92.51 145.75
C GLU A 637 -46.17 -93.25 146.12
N ARG A 638 -46.82 -93.92 145.15
CA ARG A 638 -47.94 -94.86 145.30
C ARG A 638 -47.47 -96.23 145.77
N PHE A 639 -46.33 -96.75 145.30
CA PHE A 639 -45.67 -97.91 145.92
C PHE A 639 -45.23 -97.58 147.35
N SER A 640 -44.67 -96.39 147.58
CA SER A 640 -44.36 -95.89 148.93
C SER A 640 -45.62 -95.69 149.77
N LYS A 641 -46.75 -95.30 149.17
CA LYS A 641 -48.07 -95.26 149.82
C LYS A 641 -48.67 -96.66 150.00
N ILE A 642 -48.34 -97.65 149.18
CA ILE A 642 -48.75 -99.06 149.34
C ILE A 642 -47.92 -99.72 150.43
N ASP A 643 -46.63 -99.44 150.58
CA ASP A 643 -45.86 -99.90 151.74
C ASP A 643 -46.22 -99.12 153.01
N LYS A 644 -46.49 -97.81 152.90
CA LYS A 644 -47.13 -97.05 153.98
C LYS A 644 -48.56 -97.53 154.26
N LEU A 645 -49.29 -98.14 153.32
CA LEU A 645 -50.64 -98.72 153.48
C LEU A 645 -50.60 -100.24 153.75
N LYS A 646 -49.46 -100.92 153.69
CA LYS A 646 -49.25 -102.17 154.43
C LYS A 646 -49.09 -101.80 155.90
N LYS A 647 -48.13 -100.90 156.17
CA LYS A 647 -47.92 -100.21 157.46
C LYS A 647 -49.08 -99.33 157.93
N ARG A 648 -50.13 -99.21 157.11
CA ARG A 648 -51.39 -98.52 157.38
C ARG A 648 -52.55 -99.27 156.73
N TYR A 649 -52.51 -100.60 156.80
CA TYR A 649 -53.63 -101.54 156.84
C TYR A 649 -53.42 -102.47 158.05
N GLU A 650 -52.16 -102.63 158.48
CA GLU A 650 -51.79 -102.62 159.89
C GLU A 650 -52.38 -101.39 160.66
N ILE A 651 -52.80 -100.29 159.96
CA ILE A 651 -53.34 -99.00 160.55
C ILE A 651 -54.53 -98.18 159.81
N LEU A 652 -54.90 -98.12 158.45
CA LEU A 652 -55.96 -97.19 157.69
C LEU A 652 -56.36 -97.13 156.03
N MET A 653 -56.80 -95.98 155.18
CA MET A 653 -57.31 -95.63 153.61
C MET A 653 -57.64 -94.12 152.75
N ILE A 654 -58.08 -93.89 151.35
CA ILE A 654 -58.96 -92.82 150.36
C ILE A 654 -58.66 -91.66 149.05
N SER A 655 -59.56 -91.12 147.99
CA SER A 655 -59.45 -89.94 146.77
C SER A 655 -60.54 -89.40 145.49
N MET A 656 -60.54 -88.23 144.58
CA MET A 656 -61.43 -87.62 143.28
C MET A 656 -60.97 -86.34 142.18
N ALA A 657 -61.43 -85.50 141.02
CA ALA A 657 -62.42 -85.03 139.76
C ALA A 657 -62.04 -83.74 138.63
N THR A 658 -62.51 -82.93 137.46
CA THR A 658 -63.52 -82.54 136.18
C THR A 658 -63.31 -81.23 135.00
N PRO A 659 -64.08 -80.82 133.79
CA PRO A 659 -63.83 -79.86 132.44
C PRO A 659 -64.87 -78.86 131.42
N GLU A 660 -64.58 -78.00 130.23
CA GLU A 660 -65.37 -77.36 128.88
C GLU A 660 -65.11 -75.94 127.87
N GLY A 661 -65.71 -75.50 126.58
CA GLY A 661 -65.61 -74.10 125.66
C GLY A 661 -66.12 -73.38 124.09
N GLU A 662 -66.36 -72.33 123.03
CA GLU A 662 -66.85 -72.04 121.45
C GLU A 662 -66.91 -70.53 120.52
N GLU A 663 -67.22 -70.22 119.10
CA GLU A 663 -67.57 -68.83 118.21
C GLU A 663 -67.30 -68.32 116.53
N GLU A 664 -67.96 -67.32 115.67
CA GLU A 664 -67.76 -66.79 114.09
C GLU A 664 -68.43 -65.42 113.21
N LYS A 665 -68.14 -64.86 111.86
CA LYS A 665 -68.87 -63.91 110.67
C LYS A 665 -68.13 -62.94 109.43
N SER A 666 -68.42 -62.08 108.26
CA SER A 666 -69.39 -61.45 107.07
C SER A 666 -68.92 -60.37 105.77
N GLN A 667 -69.62 -59.81 104.59
CA GLN A 667 -69.20 -58.81 103.32
C GLN A 667 -70.15 -58.08 102.03
N ALA A 668 -69.84 -57.02 101.04
CA ALA A 668 -70.54 -56.43 99.64
C ALA A 668 -70.15 -55.11 98.56
N TYR A 669 -70.66 -54.84 97.20
CA TYR A 669 -71.01 -53.59 96.14
C TYR A 669 -70.29 -52.81 94.76
N TYR A 670 -70.93 -52.18 93.58
CA TYR A 670 -70.51 -51.06 92.41
C TYR A 670 -71.31 -50.63 90.93
N VAL A 671 -71.15 -49.47 90.02
CA VAL A 671 -71.68 -49.00 88.51
C VAL A 671 -71.30 -47.60 87.54
N ILE A 672 -71.57 -47.38 86.12
CA ILE A 672 -72.01 -46.16 85.06
C ILE A 672 -71.27 -45.22 83.78
N LYS A 673 -71.84 -44.74 82.52
CA LYS A 673 -71.65 -43.45 81.46
C LYS A 673 -71.88 -43.35 79.75
N ALA A 674 -71.94 -42.16 78.88
CA ALA A 674 -72.16 -41.83 77.28
C ALA A 674 -71.72 -40.43 76.39
N ALA A 675 -72.02 -40.05 75.00
CA ALA A 675 -71.51 -38.87 73.96
C ALA A 675 -72.26 -38.22 72.53
N GLN A 676 -71.71 -37.37 71.48
CA GLN A 676 -72.34 -36.33 70.41
C GLN A 676 -71.75 -35.70 68.97
N GLU A 677 -70.77 -36.19 68.15
CA GLU A 677 -69.87 -35.32 67.27
C GLU A 677 -69.87 -35.39 65.68
N LYS A 678 -70.93 -35.04 64.91
CA LYS A 678 -70.93 -35.26 63.42
C LYS A 678 -71.30 -34.09 62.46
N GLU A 679 -71.54 -32.87 62.94
CA GLU A 679 -72.19 -31.82 62.11
C GLU A 679 -71.34 -30.52 61.92
N GLU A 680 -70.31 -30.31 62.73
CA GLU A 680 -69.59 -29.01 62.79
C GLU A 680 -68.59 -28.77 61.63
N LEU A 681 -68.17 -29.80 60.91
CA LEU A 681 -67.06 -29.71 59.93
C LEU A 681 -67.45 -29.19 58.53
N GLN A 682 -68.71 -28.80 58.30
CA GLN A 682 -69.16 -28.35 56.97
C GLN A 682 -69.43 -26.84 56.83
N GLN A 683 -69.38 -26.07 57.94
CA GLN A 683 -69.58 -24.60 57.89
C GLN A 683 -68.30 -23.79 57.61
N GLN A 684 -67.15 -24.43 57.39
CA GLN A 684 -65.86 -23.73 57.13
C GLN A 684 -65.58 -23.42 55.65
N GLY A 685 -66.49 -23.74 54.73
CA GLY A 685 -66.32 -23.50 53.28
C GLY A 685 -66.69 -22.09 52.81
N ASP A 686 -67.96 -21.71 53.01
CA ASP A 686 -68.57 -20.58 52.28
C ASP A 686 -68.04 -19.19 52.69
N ASP A 687 -67.46 -19.07 53.88
CA ASP A 687 -67.11 -17.78 54.49
C ASP A 687 -65.78 -17.18 53.98
N LEU A 688 -65.06 -17.90 53.10
CA LEU A 688 -63.81 -17.43 52.47
C LEU A 688 -64.05 -16.80 51.09
N ASP A 689 -64.94 -17.38 50.29
CA ASP A 689 -65.22 -16.92 48.91
C ASP A 689 -65.86 -15.51 48.88
N GLY A 690 -66.60 -15.16 49.94
CA GLY A 690 -67.18 -13.83 50.15
C GLY A 690 -66.17 -12.70 50.37
N LYS A 691 -64.89 -13.01 50.64
CA LYS A 691 -63.83 -12.01 50.88
C LYS A 691 -63.12 -11.57 49.58
N ILE A 692 -62.98 -12.46 48.60
CA ILE A 692 -62.26 -12.20 47.34
C ILE A 692 -62.99 -11.15 46.48
N ARG A 693 -64.32 -11.27 46.33
CA ARG A 693 -65.15 -10.41 45.45
C ARG A 693 -65.33 -8.95 45.95
N LYS A 694 -64.72 -8.57 47.08
CA LYS A 694 -64.65 -7.17 47.55
C LYS A 694 -63.40 -6.44 47.06
N ALA A 695 -62.23 -7.08 47.13
CA ALA A 695 -60.95 -6.48 46.74
C ALA A 695 -60.92 -6.03 45.26
N GLU A 696 -61.54 -6.81 44.35
CA GLU A 696 -61.58 -6.52 42.91
C GLU A 696 -62.32 -5.22 42.55
N LYS A 697 -63.19 -4.71 43.43
CA LYS A 697 -63.90 -3.43 43.22
C LYS A 697 -63.11 -2.21 43.66
N GLU A 698 -62.16 -2.38 44.58
CA GLU A 698 -61.35 -1.28 45.13
C GLU A 698 -60.21 -0.90 44.18
N ILE A 699 -59.64 -1.88 43.45
CA ILE A 699 -58.59 -1.66 42.45
C ILE A 699 -59.08 -0.70 41.33
N ARG A 700 -60.29 -0.90 40.80
CA ARG A 700 -60.87 -0.04 39.75
C ARG A 700 -61.23 1.38 40.21
N ALA A 701 -61.28 1.65 41.52
CA ALA A 701 -61.46 3.00 42.06
C ALA A 701 -60.14 3.79 42.12
N LEU A 702 -59.01 3.10 42.27
CA LEU A 702 -57.67 3.70 42.37
C LEU A 702 -57.12 4.13 40.99
N GLU A 703 -57.40 3.38 39.92
CA GLU A 703 -57.00 3.78 38.55
C GLU A 703 -57.66 5.10 38.12
N ASN A 704 -58.97 5.25 38.40
CA ASN A 704 -59.73 6.45 38.04
C ASN A 704 -59.29 7.71 38.81
N THR A 705 -58.85 7.56 40.06
CA THR A 705 -58.32 8.68 40.85
C THR A 705 -56.92 9.10 40.39
N LEU A 706 -56.08 8.16 39.97
CA LEU A 706 -54.77 8.45 39.36
C LEU A 706 -54.90 9.30 38.08
N HIS A 707 -55.88 8.99 37.24
CA HIS A 707 -56.09 9.66 35.96
C HIS A 707 -56.50 11.14 36.10
N VAL A 708 -57.30 11.45 37.13
CA VAL A 708 -57.73 12.83 37.46
C VAL A 708 -56.58 13.66 38.05
N ILE A 709 -55.73 13.06 38.90
CA ILE A 709 -54.57 13.73 39.50
C ILE A 709 -53.55 14.12 38.42
N ASN A 710 -53.26 13.21 37.47
CA ASN A 710 -52.37 13.51 36.35
C ASN A 710 -52.90 14.66 35.47
N SER A 711 -54.19 14.65 35.13
CA SER A 711 -54.81 15.71 34.31
C SER A 711 -54.82 17.10 34.99
N ARG A 712 -54.71 17.17 36.32
CA ARG A 712 -54.60 18.45 37.06
C ARG A 712 -53.15 18.92 37.14
N ASN A 713 -52.20 18.00 37.32
CA ASN A 713 -50.76 18.29 37.31
C ASN A 713 -50.27 18.82 35.96
N THR A 714 -50.79 18.30 34.83
CA THR A 714 -50.45 18.81 33.49
C THR A 714 -50.87 20.26 33.27
N THR A 715 -51.94 20.71 33.92
CA THR A 715 -52.43 22.08 33.81
C THR A 715 -51.63 23.02 34.73
N TYR A 716 -51.28 22.57 35.94
CA TYR A 716 -50.46 23.35 36.88
C TYR A 716 -49.01 23.53 36.41
N ARG A 717 -48.47 22.59 35.61
CA ARG A 717 -47.16 22.74 34.95
C ARG A 717 -47.16 23.75 33.80
N LYS A 718 -48.31 24.14 33.26
CA LYS A 718 -48.42 25.16 32.19
C LYS A 718 -48.40 26.61 32.70
N SER A 719 -48.53 26.86 34.00
CA SER A 719 -48.62 28.21 34.58
C SER A 719 -47.31 28.80 35.10
N PHE A 720 -46.15 28.16 34.84
CA PHE A 720 -44.84 28.63 35.33
C PHE A 720 -43.74 28.72 34.25
N ASN A 721 -44.08 28.56 32.96
CA ASN A 721 -43.16 28.92 31.86
C ASN A 721 -43.26 30.41 31.52
N LYS A 722 -42.14 30.96 31.03
CA LYS A 722 -41.89 32.41 30.92
C LYS A 722 -42.12 32.89 29.47
N VAL A 723 -42.97 33.92 29.32
CA VAL A 723 -43.44 34.54 28.05
C VAL A 723 -44.37 33.63 27.23
N THR A 724 -45.45 34.22 26.71
CA THR A 724 -46.50 33.55 25.93
C THR A 724 -46.21 33.57 24.43
N GLU A 725 -46.52 32.45 23.75
CA GLU A 725 -46.27 32.24 22.31
C GLU A 725 -47.22 33.03 21.37
N THR A 726 -47.85 34.09 21.88
CA THR A 726 -48.85 34.92 21.18
C THR A 726 -48.53 36.43 21.27
N SER A 727 -47.24 36.78 21.42
CA SER A 727 -46.72 38.10 21.01
C SER A 727 -46.27 38.02 19.54
N GLU A 728 -46.42 39.10 18.79
CA GLU A 728 -45.95 39.19 17.39
C GLU A 728 -44.42 38.94 17.31
N GLU A 729 -43.69 39.40 18.33
CA GLU A 729 -42.24 39.20 18.50
C GLU A 729 -41.84 37.71 18.54
N TYR A 730 -42.71 36.83 19.06
CA TYR A 730 -42.43 35.39 19.07
C TYR A 730 -42.63 34.78 17.69
N GLN A 731 -43.60 35.26 16.91
CA GLN A 731 -43.80 34.78 15.54
C GLN A 731 -42.66 35.22 14.60
N GLU A 732 -42.10 36.43 14.80
CA GLU A 732 -40.86 36.82 14.11
C GLU A 732 -39.68 35.96 14.57
N LYS A 733 -39.52 35.74 15.89
CA LYS A 733 -38.45 34.88 16.42
C LYS A 733 -38.51 33.47 15.85
N VAL A 734 -39.69 32.84 15.80
CA VAL A 734 -39.87 31.49 15.23
C VAL A 734 -39.54 31.49 13.74
N LYS A 735 -40.04 32.44 12.95
CA LYS A 735 -39.69 32.56 11.51
C LYS A 735 -38.19 32.72 11.29
N LEU A 736 -37.51 33.53 12.11
CA LEU A 736 -36.06 33.72 12.05
C LEU A 736 -35.29 32.48 12.49
N GLU A 737 -35.73 31.77 13.53
CA GLU A 737 -35.11 30.50 13.95
C GLU A 737 -35.37 29.35 12.96
N GLU A 738 -36.52 29.31 12.29
CA GLU A 738 -36.80 28.36 11.19
C GLU A 738 -35.96 28.66 9.96
N GLN A 739 -35.85 29.92 9.55
CA GLN A 739 -34.93 30.33 8.48
C GLN A 739 -33.48 29.97 8.83
N ARG A 740 -33.04 30.21 10.07
CA ARG A 740 -31.70 29.84 10.53
C ARG A 740 -31.50 28.33 10.54
N LYS A 741 -32.48 27.53 11.00
CA LYS A 741 -32.44 26.06 10.96
C LYS A 741 -32.39 25.54 9.53
N ALA A 742 -33.22 26.04 8.62
CA ALA A 742 -33.22 25.65 7.21
C ALA A 742 -31.91 26.00 6.49
N VAL A 743 -31.26 27.11 6.85
CA VAL A 743 -29.92 27.47 6.36
C VAL A 743 -28.84 26.58 7.00
N GLU A 744 -28.90 26.32 8.31
CA GLU A 744 -27.99 25.40 9.00
C GLU A 744 -28.09 23.97 8.45
N GLU A 745 -29.29 23.49 8.12
CA GLU A 745 -29.51 22.16 7.54
C GLU A 745 -29.05 22.07 6.10
N LYS A 746 -29.33 23.08 5.27
CA LYS A 746 -28.74 23.18 3.91
C LYS A 746 -27.21 23.23 3.96
N TYR A 747 -26.63 23.94 4.94
CA TYR A 747 -25.19 23.97 5.17
C TYR A 747 -24.64 22.61 5.64
N LYS A 748 -25.28 21.96 6.62
CA LYS A 748 -24.91 20.61 7.10
C LYS A 748 -25.04 19.57 5.99
N TYR A 749 -26.06 19.63 5.16
CA TYR A 749 -26.26 18.77 3.98
C TYR A 749 -25.17 19.01 2.94
N LYS A 750 -24.90 20.27 2.55
CA LYS A 750 -23.78 20.61 1.65
C LYS A 750 -22.43 20.14 2.21
N ARG A 751 -22.21 20.24 3.53
CA ARG A 751 -20.99 19.78 4.19
C ARG A 751 -20.89 18.25 4.26
N ARG A 752 -22.02 17.52 4.31
CA ARG A 752 -22.05 16.07 4.11
C ARG A 752 -21.73 15.70 2.65
N GLN A 753 -22.39 16.30 1.67
CA GLN A 753 -22.08 16.08 0.25
C GLN A 753 -20.60 16.36 -0.07
N ILE A 754 -19.99 17.38 0.55
CA ILE A 754 -18.55 17.65 0.39
C ILE A 754 -17.68 16.57 1.04
N LYS A 755 -18.08 16.01 2.19
CA LYS A 755 -17.36 14.89 2.82
C LYS A 755 -17.55 13.59 2.05
N GLU A 756 -18.77 13.27 1.63
CA GLU A 756 -19.11 12.13 0.78
C GLU A 756 -18.30 12.19 -0.53
N LEU A 757 -18.27 13.33 -1.22
CA LEU A 757 -17.43 13.51 -2.42
C LEU A 757 -15.92 13.47 -2.12
N GLN A 758 -15.46 13.90 -0.95
CA GLN A 758 -14.05 13.77 -0.55
C GLN A 758 -13.67 12.33 -0.21
N GLU A 759 -14.58 11.58 0.40
CA GLU A 759 -14.43 10.16 0.75
C GLU A 759 -14.51 9.30 -0.53
N ASP A 760 -15.42 9.60 -1.46
CA ASP A 760 -15.48 9.00 -2.81
C ASP A 760 -14.20 9.25 -3.60
N ILE A 761 -13.65 10.48 -3.56
CA ILE A 761 -12.37 10.81 -4.19
C ILE A 761 -11.21 10.03 -3.54
N GLN A 762 -11.20 9.85 -2.22
CA GLN A 762 -10.18 9.05 -1.54
C GLN A 762 -10.31 7.55 -1.85
N VAL A 763 -11.53 7.01 -1.92
CA VAL A 763 -11.79 5.60 -2.28
C VAL A 763 -11.42 5.32 -3.74
N CYS A 764 -11.70 6.25 -4.67
CA CYS A 764 -11.29 6.12 -6.07
C CYS A 764 -9.76 6.14 -6.27
N VAL A 765 -8.99 6.68 -5.31
CA VAL A 765 -7.51 6.67 -5.32
C VAL A 765 -6.92 5.38 -4.73
N ILE A 766 -7.75 4.50 -4.16
CA ILE A 766 -7.35 3.20 -3.58
C ILE A 766 -7.67 2.02 -4.53
N LEU A 767 -8.32 2.28 -5.67
CA LEU A 767 -8.72 1.28 -6.67
C LEU A 767 -8.07 1.49 -8.06
N PHE A 768 -6.80 1.92 -8.08
CA PHE A 768 -5.92 1.97 -9.26
C PHE A 768 -4.49 1.54 -8.92
#